data_AF-A0A7X7AVV0-F1
#
_entry.id   AF-A0A7X7AVV0-F1
#
_cell.length_a   1.000
_cell.length_b   1.000
_cell.length_c   1.000
_cell.angle_alpha   90.00
_cell.angle_beta   90.00
_cell.angle_gamma   90.00
#
_symmetry.space_group_name_H-M   'P 1'
#
loop_
_entity.id
_entity.type
_entity.pdbx_description
1 polymer ?
#
loop_
_entity_poly.entity_id
_entity_poly.type
_entity_poly.pdbx_seq_one_letter_code
_entity_poly.pdbx_strand_id
1 'polypeptide(L)'
;MASTTTGATDGNAEPLAPTEEPPVPAPTAAEETLTPEQERVLLATLPSRPLLDLLRSLDGLADSLFVGFRLVPANLKHPEIRRRLLREVADNPDLRQHLRALWQEVHGELVDALRTHDVAALSEALPALVERWDRERVQLALLLDDRPEARAVPLPPAEPPEPTPTRTPPPAGTDQAAATHWREQVRSLRSELQEARKEAAALRAQLAEAQRVAEEQRAAAGESDQQAATLSRALERSTRQAERLQKANRDLEARQRETARQARRLEEQLEALRRQEEERARAEAEQQATEPPAAAWLEAACDLVRQGNAPAAVAIMAPLLRQHPRAAAVRAALAEAYEASGAVPAAITELCWLARWHREQGRATESFALAARALLLAPHDSAARRAVAEALAAISPGDEAAWAAVRHRLRAVEKASPTAGQVLASLLPATRAGQAPHLLDLDTLVAWPEGGGASFQASLREVIAAVDANQTEVVWRVRQALSRLKMENRQLHRAVLRVLRRYDDSYRSVLVRPTRPVVVDGSNVAWRAPEADGRPRLRHILTLRRELRGLGYFPILVYIDAALLHQIDQRPELEALAARGEVLVADPGTDADESILRHARKLGCVVVTNDRMVEHDLEDTVTKLRFEVGPEGAVIRQWHEHQGQ
;
A
#
# COMPACT_ATOMS: atom_id res chain seq x y z
N MET A 1 45.40 56.86 23.35
CA MET A 1 45.12 57.86 22.31
C MET A 1 43.74 57.50 21.76
N ALA A 2 42.66 58.12 22.25
CA ALA A 2 42.05 59.35 21.69
C ALA A 2 41.55 59.11 20.25
N SER A 3 40.32 59.36 19.79
CA SER A 3 39.15 60.09 20.27
C SER A 3 37.98 59.89 19.27
N THR A 4 36.76 59.76 19.78
CA THR A 4 35.44 60.32 19.36
C THR A 4 35.26 61.10 18.03
N THR A 5 34.16 60.84 17.30
CA THR A 5 33.16 61.83 16.71
C THR A 5 32.06 61.05 15.93
N THR A 6 30.82 60.93 16.42
CA THR A 6 29.59 61.75 16.15
C THR A 6 29.15 61.92 14.69
N GLY A 7 27.90 61.53 14.41
CA GLY A 7 27.14 61.90 13.22
C GLY A 7 25.64 61.67 13.45
N ALA A 8 24.93 62.73 13.82
CA ALA A 8 23.48 62.79 13.98
C ALA A 8 22.80 63.06 12.62
N THR A 9 21.61 62.50 12.42
CA THR A 9 20.63 63.01 11.45
C THR A 9 19.24 62.93 12.06
N ASP A 10 18.65 64.11 12.27
CA ASP A 10 17.25 64.34 12.58
C ASP A 10 16.38 64.04 11.36
N GLY A 11 15.18 63.49 11.60
CA GLY A 11 14.20 63.23 10.56
C GLY A 11 12.80 63.03 11.12
N ASN A 12 12.07 64.15 11.24
CA ASN A 12 10.61 64.31 11.16
C ASN A 12 9.70 63.25 11.81
N ALA A 13 9.12 63.61 12.96
CA ALA A 13 7.93 63.01 13.51
C ALA A 13 6.66 63.66 12.89
N GLU A 14 5.95 62.91 12.05
CA GLU A 14 4.56 63.17 11.69
C GLU A 14 3.62 62.71 12.83
N PRO A 15 2.53 63.45 13.12
CA PRO A 15 1.62 63.10 14.22
C PRO A 15 0.73 61.91 13.85
N LEU A 16 0.79 60.87 14.69
CA LEU A 16 -0.08 59.70 14.66
C LEU A 16 -1.55 60.11 14.74
N ALA A 17 -2.31 59.77 13.70
CA ALA A 17 -3.76 59.79 13.69
C ALA A 17 -4.32 58.80 14.76
N PRO A 18 -5.49 59.09 15.36
CA PRO A 18 -6.07 58.25 16.39
C PRO A 18 -6.39 56.86 15.84
N THR A 19 -5.84 55.84 16.51
CA THR A 19 -6.12 54.43 16.28
C THR A 19 -7.61 54.19 16.48
N GLU A 20 -8.36 54.00 15.38
CA GLU A 20 -9.70 53.43 15.45
C GLU A 20 -9.62 52.06 16.12
N GLU A 21 -10.32 51.90 17.24
CA GLU A 21 -10.48 50.60 17.89
C GLU A 21 -11.03 49.60 16.86
N PRO A 22 -10.41 48.41 16.74
CA PRO A 22 -10.93 47.40 15.84
C PRO A 22 -12.36 47.04 16.26
N PRO A 23 -13.30 46.90 15.30
CA PRO A 23 -14.66 46.50 15.62
C PRO A 23 -14.61 45.19 16.40
N VAL A 24 -15.26 45.19 17.58
CA VAL A 24 -15.50 43.98 18.37
C VAL A 24 -16.02 42.91 17.40
N PRO A 25 -15.33 41.78 17.23
CA PRO A 25 -15.80 40.76 16.31
C PRO A 25 -17.20 40.35 16.78
N ALA A 26 -18.17 40.41 15.85
CA ALA A 26 -19.46 39.78 16.05
C ALA A 26 -19.19 38.36 16.56
N PRO A 27 -19.93 37.86 17.58
CA PRO A 27 -19.70 36.53 18.12
C PRO A 27 -19.72 35.55 16.95
N THR A 28 -18.55 35.04 16.59
CA THR A 28 -18.41 33.92 15.67
C THR A 28 -19.34 32.86 16.22
N ALA A 29 -20.28 32.39 15.41
CA ALA A 29 -21.21 31.33 15.75
C ALA A 29 -20.39 30.20 16.36
N ALA A 30 -20.31 30.18 17.70
CA ALA A 30 -19.64 29.13 18.42
C ALA A 30 -20.40 27.89 17.99
N GLU A 31 -19.72 26.99 17.28
CA GLU A 31 -20.28 25.71 16.90
C GLU A 31 -20.75 25.07 18.21
N GLU A 32 -22.04 25.19 18.50
CA GLU A 32 -22.65 24.63 19.68
C GLU A 32 -22.45 23.12 19.57
N THR A 33 -21.47 22.64 20.32
CA THR A 33 -21.08 21.25 20.38
C THR A 33 -22.16 20.54 21.19
N LEU A 34 -22.68 19.44 20.63
CA LEU A 34 -23.60 18.61 21.40
C LEU A 34 -22.86 18.10 22.63
N THR A 35 -23.54 18.02 23.76
CA THR A 35 -22.95 17.40 24.95
C THR A 35 -22.69 15.91 24.68
N PRO A 36 -21.75 15.26 25.38
CA PRO A 36 -21.49 13.83 25.21
C PRO A 36 -22.73 12.94 25.43
N GLU A 37 -23.69 13.41 26.22
CA GLU A 37 -24.98 12.73 26.43
C GLU A 37 -25.88 12.85 25.19
N GLN A 38 -25.95 14.03 24.59
CA GLN A 38 -26.69 14.26 23.34
C GLN A 38 -26.07 13.48 22.17
N GLU A 39 -24.74 13.37 22.10
CA GLU A 39 -24.06 12.54 21.09
C GLU A 39 -24.39 11.05 21.26
N ARG A 40 -24.56 10.57 22.50
CA ARG A 40 -25.03 9.20 22.78
C ARG A 40 -26.46 8.99 22.29
N VAL A 41 -27.36 9.93 22.56
CA VAL A 41 -28.76 9.87 22.08
C VAL A 41 -28.81 9.89 20.54
N LEU A 42 -27.99 10.73 19.90
CA LEU A 42 -27.86 10.79 18.45
C LEU A 42 -27.46 9.43 17.87
N LEU A 43 -26.42 8.80 18.42
CA LEU A 43 -25.98 7.48 17.97
C LEU A 43 -26.97 6.36 18.32
N ALA A 44 -27.71 6.48 19.43
CA ALA A 44 -28.70 5.49 19.84
C ALA A 44 -29.95 5.49 18.96
N THR A 45 -30.32 6.64 18.41
CA THR A 45 -31.51 6.85 17.58
C THR A 45 -31.25 6.68 16.08
N LEU A 46 -29.99 6.56 15.64
CA LEU A 46 -29.63 6.25 14.26
C LEU A 46 -29.84 4.75 13.94
N PRO A 47 -30.49 4.41 12.82
CA PRO A 47 -30.56 3.04 12.33
C PRO A 47 -29.16 2.53 11.96
N SER A 48 -28.86 1.28 12.33
CA SER A 48 -27.50 0.74 12.21
C SER A 48 -27.00 0.59 10.77
N ARG A 49 -27.90 0.46 9.78
CA ARG A 49 -27.50 0.27 8.37
C ARG A 49 -27.01 1.57 7.71
N PRO A 50 -27.79 2.69 7.70
CA PRO A 50 -27.30 3.99 7.25
C PRO A 50 -26.03 4.43 7.97
N LEU A 51 -25.95 4.21 9.29
CA LEU A 51 -24.75 4.52 10.07
C LEU A 51 -23.53 3.71 9.57
N LEU A 52 -23.69 2.42 9.30
CA LEU A 52 -22.61 1.61 8.76
C LEU A 52 -22.18 2.05 7.36
N ASP A 53 -23.14 2.42 6.51
CA ASP A 53 -22.87 2.87 5.14
C ASP A 53 -22.10 4.20 5.15
N LEU A 54 -22.45 5.14 6.04
CA LEU A 54 -21.67 6.36 6.28
C LEU A 54 -20.24 6.05 6.76
N LEU A 55 -20.08 5.16 7.74
CA LEU A 55 -18.76 4.80 8.25
C LEU A 55 -17.88 4.13 7.19
N ARG A 56 -18.48 3.43 6.21
CA ARG A 56 -17.76 2.84 5.07
C ARG A 56 -17.35 3.86 4.02
N SER A 57 -18.11 4.94 3.85
CA SER A 57 -17.72 6.01 2.92
C SER A 57 -16.59 6.88 3.45
N LEU A 58 -16.30 6.81 4.76
CA LEU A 58 -15.20 7.52 5.39
C LEU A 58 -13.94 6.63 5.39
N ASP A 59 -12.95 7.00 4.59
CA ASP A 59 -11.75 6.20 4.34
C ASP A 59 -11.05 5.75 5.64
N GLY A 60 -11.00 4.44 5.86
CA GLY A 60 -10.27 3.80 6.96
C GLY A 60 -10.96 3.85 8.34
N LEU A 61 -12.05 4.59 8.50
CA LEU A 61 -12.74 4.73 9.79
C LEU A 61 -13.49 3.47 10.20
N ALA A 62 -14.17 2.81 9.24
CA ALA A 62 -14.81 1.52 9.49
C ALA A 62 -13.79 0.46 9.97
N ASP A 63 -12.60 0.42 9.38
CA ASP A 63 -11.58 -0.56 9.73
C ASP A 63 -10.99 -0.31 11.13
N SER A 64 -10.84 0.95 11.55
CA SER A 64 -10.32 1.30 12.88
C SER A 64 -11.35 1.03 13.99
N LEU A 65 -12.63 1.34 13.76
CA LEU A 65 -13.69 1.14 14.74
C LEU A 65 -13.96 -0.35 14.98
N PHE A 66 -13.95 -1.15 13.92
CA PHE A 66 -14.28 -2.58 13.95
C PHE A 66 -13.08 -3.51 14.12
N VAL A 67 -11.92 -3.02 14.60
CA VAL A 67 -10.79 -3.91 14.93
C VAL A 67 -11.24 -5.01 15.90
N GLY A 68 -11.17 -6.25 15.44
CA GLY A 68 -11.62 -7.45 16.17
C GLY A 68 -13.09 -7.86 15.95
N PHE A 69 -13.82 -7.17 15.09
CA PHE A 69 -15.25 -7.42 14.82
C PHE A 69 -15.54 -7.50 13.31
N ARG A 70 -16.53 -8.31 12.92
CA ARG A 70 -17.03 -8.32 11.52
C ARG A 70 -17.75 -7.00 11.21
N LEU A 71 -17.58 -6.45 10.00
CA LEU A 71 -18.20 -5.19 9.59
C LEU A 71 -19.68 -5.36 9.16
N VAL A 72 -20.55 -5.62 10.14
CA VAL A 72 -21.99 -5.86 9.96
C VAL A 72 -22.84 -4.92 10.86
N PRO A 73 -24.08 -4.54 10.45
CA PRO A 73 -24.88 -3.56 11.19
C PRO A 73 -25.17 -3.96 12.64
N ALA A 74 -25.31 -5.26 12.94
CA ALA A 74 -25.57 -5.76 14.29
C ALA A 74 -24.46 -5.37 15.29
N ASN A 75 -23.22 -5.29 14.83
CA ASN A 75 -22.06 -5.01 15.67
C ASN A 75 -21.96 -3.55 16.11
N LEU A 76 -22.68 -2.61 15.47
CA LEU A 76 -22.78 -1.22 15.94
C LEU A 76 -23.50 -1.09 17.30
N LYS A 77 -24.20 -2.13 17.73
CA LYS A 77 -24.79 -2.19 19.08
C LYS A 77 -23.80 -2.69 20.13
N HIS A 78 -22.64 -3.20 19.72
CA HIS A 78 -21.64 -3.72 20.65
C HIS A 78 -21.04 -2.59 21.50
N PRO A 79 -20.92 -2.75 22.84
CA PRO A 79 -20.45 -1.68 23.74
C PRO A 79 -19.08 -1.12 23.36
N GLU A 80 -18.15 -1.99 22.95
CA GLU A 80 -16.79 -1.58 22.60
C GLU A 80 -16.75 -0.73 21.31
N ILE A 81 -17.53 -1.10 20.29
CA ILE A 81 -17.61 -0.33 19.04
C ILE A 81 -18.28 1.02 19.30
N ARG A 82 -19.35 1.05 20.11
CA ARG A 82 -19.99 2.30 20.54
C ARG A 82 -19.04 3.22 21.30
N ARG A 83 -18.23 2.66 22.20
CA ARG A 83 -17.22 3.42 22.96
C ARG A 83 -16.17 4.04 22.03
N ARG A 84 -15.68 3.28 21.04
CA ARG A 84 -14.72 3.79 20.05
C ARG A 84 -15.34 4.86 19.16
N LEU A 85 -16.56 4.63 18.68
CA LEU A 85 -17.28 5.59 17.85
C LEU A 85 -17.52 6.90 18.61
N LEU A 86 -17.95 6.84 19.88
CA LEU A 86 -18.12 8.04 20.70
C LEU A 86 -16.80 8.81 20.91
N ARG A 87 -15.68 8.10 21.06
CA ARG A 87 -14.36 8.75 21.15
C ARG A 87 -14.00 9.45 19.85
N GLU A 88 -14.18 8.77 18.72
CA GLU A 88 -13.91 9.33 17.40
C GLU A 88 -14.79 10.56 17.11
N VAL A 89 -16.07 10.51 17.50
CA VAL A 89 -17.00 11.65 17.38
C VAL A 89 -16.55 12.83 18.21
N ALA A 90 -15.99 12.61 19.41
CA ALA A 90 -15.45 13.68 20.24
C ALA A 90 -14.19 14.33 19.61
N ASP A 91 -13.34 13.51 18.98
CA ASP A 91 -12.06 13.93 18.42
C ASP A 91 -12.16 14.48 16.98
N ASN A 92 -13.24 14.17 16.25
CA ASN A 92 -13.40 14.46 14.83
C ASN A 92 -14.63 15.34 14.53
N PRO A 93 -14.47 16.66 14.29
CA PRO A 93 -15.58 17.57 14.02
C PRO A 93 -16.32 17.26 12.72
N ASP A 94 -15.61 16.78 11.68
CA ASP A 94 -16.22 16.43 10.41
C ASP A 94 -17.17 15.24 10.60
N LEU A 95 -16.76 14.21 11.34
CA LEU A 95 -17.62 13.06 11.63
C LEU A 95 -18.91 13.49 12.36
N ARG A 96 -18.82 14.45 13.30
CA ARG A 96 -20.01 15.02 13.94
C ARG A 96 -20.96 15.65 12.94
N GLN A 97 -20.43 16.44 12.01
CA GLN A 97 -21.24 17.09 10.98
C GLN A 97 -21.94 16.05 10.09
N HIS A 98 -21.22 15.02 9.66
CA HIS A 98 -21.80 13.93 8.86
C HIS A 98 -22.87 13.15 9.61
N LEU A 99 -22.66 12.88 10.91
CA LEU A 99 -23.65 12.19 11.75
C LEU A 99 -24.91 13.03 11.97
N ARG A 100 -24.78 14.35 12.16
CA ARG A 100 -25.91 15.27 12.25
C ARG A 100 -26.71 15.30 10.95
N ALA A 101 -26.04 15.42 9.81
CA ALA A 101 -26.68 15.41 8.49
C ALA A 101 -27.42 14.09 8.24
N LEU A 102 -26.77 12.95 8.51
CA LEU A 102 -27.39 11.63 8.39
C LEU A 102 -28.61 11.49 9.32
N TRP A 103 -28.53 12.01 10.55
CA TRP A 103 -29.65 11.97 11.48
C TRP A 103 -30.84 12.78 10.98
N GLN A 104 -30.60 14.00 10.49
CA GLN A 104 -31.64 14.86 9.91
C GLN A 104 -32.27 14.24 8.65
N GLU A 105 -31.48 13.55 7.82
CA GLU A 105 -31.99 12.83 6.65
C GLU A 105 -32.92 11.67 7.05
N VAL A 106 -32.47 10.84 7.99
CA VAL A 106 -33.23 9.68 8.46
C VAL A 106 -34.53 10.09 9.17
N HIS A 107 -34.49 11.18 9.94
CA HIS A 107 -35.62 11.71 10.69
C HIS A 107 -36.25 12.93 10.02
N GLY A 108 -36.16 13.03 8.70
CA GLY A 108 -36.64 14.18 7.92
C GLY A 108 -38.09 14.55 8.20
N GLU A 109 -38.99 13.56 8.35
CA GLU A 109 -40.40 13.83 8.68
C GLU A 109 -40.59 14.58 10.01
N LEU A 110 -39.78 14.26 11.03
CA LEU A 110 -39.83 14.93 12.33
C LEU A 110 -39.25 16.35 12.23
N VAL A 111 -38.13 16.50 11.52
CA VAL A 111 -37.49 17.81 11.28
C VAL A 111 -38.44 18.73 10.51
N ASP A 112 -39.10 18.22 9.47
CA ASP A 112 -40.07 18.96 8.69
C ASP A 112 -41.30 19.32 9.53
N ALA A 113 -41.81 18.40 10.35
CA ALA A 113 -42.92 18.68 11.27
C ALA A 113 -42.58 19.77 12.30
N LEU A 114 -41.33 19.87 12.77
CA LEU A 114 -40.90 20.98 13.63
C LEU A 114 -40.79 22.30 12.86
N ARG A 115 -40.33 22.26 11.60
CA ARG A 115 -40.18 23.44 10.75
C ARG A 115 -41.51 24.01 10.26
N THR A 116 -42.57 23.21 10.16
CA THR A 116 -43.91 23.69 9.78
C THR A 116 -44.59 24.53 10.87
N HIS A 117 -44.15 24.42 12.13
CA HIS A 117 -44.67 25.21 13.23
C HIS A 117 -43.77 26.44 13.44
N ASP A 118 -44.39 27.61 13.63
CA ASP A 118 -43.67 28.76 14.18
C ASP A 118 -43.35 28.51 15.66
N VAL A 119 -42.43 29.29 16.23
CA VAL A 119 -41.93 29.09 17.60
C VAL A 119 -43.06 29.15 18.63
N ALA A 120 -44.09 29.97 18.39
CA ALA A 120 -45.23 30.11 19.29
C ALA A 120 -46.13 28.86 19.29
N ALA A 121 -46.44 28.32 18.10
CA ALA A 121 -47.26 27.12 17.92
C ALA A 121 -46.51 25.83 18.31
N LEU A 122 -45.18 25.86 18.33
CA LEU A 122 -44.36 24.69 18.60
C LEU A 122 -44.61 24.14 20.02
N SER A 123 -44.80 25.01 21.02
CA SER A 123 -45.12 24.60 22.39
C SER A 123 -46.42 23.79 22.50
N GLU A 124 -47.42 24.11 21.67
CA GLU A 124 -48.71 23.41 21.64
C GLU A 124 -48.61 22.08 20.88
N ALA A 125 -47.75 21.99 19.87
CA ALA A 125 -47.56 20.79 19.05
C ALA A 125 -46.67 19.73 19.71
N LEU A 126 -45.75 20.14 20.60
CA LEU A 126 -44.76 19.24 21.21
C LEU A 126 -45.34 17.97 21.87
N PRO A 127 -46.45 18.00 22.63
CA PRO A 127 -47.03 16.79 23.19
C PRO A 127 -47.38 15.73 22.13
N ALA A 128 -47.99 16.14 21.01
CA ALA A 128 -48.35 15.25 19.92
C ALA A 128 -47.11 14.73 19.17
N LEU A 129 -46.07 15.58 19.01
CA LEU A 129 -44.79 15.15 18.43
C LEU A 129 -44.08 14.13 19.34
N VAL A 130 -44.09 14.34 20.66
CA VAL A 130 -43.49 13.41 21.64
C VAL A 130 -44.23 12.08 21.66
N GLU A 131 -45.56 12.09 21.59
CA GLU A 131 -46.37 10.88 21.48
C GLU A 131 -46.02 10.08 20.22
N ARG A 132 -45.78 10.76 19.09
CA ARG A 132 -45.53 10.11 17.80
C ARG A 132 -44.08 9.63 17.61
N TRP A 133 -43.07 10.37 18.06
CA TRP A 133 -41.66 10.08 17.76
C TRP A 133 -40.77 9.77 18.95
N ASP A 134 -41.32 9.72 20.17
CA ASP A 134 -40.63 9.67 21.45
C ASP A 134 -39.91 10.96 21.87
N ARG A 135 -39.76 11.13 23.18
CA ARG A 135 -39.22 12.35 23.79
C ARG A 135 -37.78 12.62 23.37
N GLU A 136 -36.94 11.59 23.28
CA GLU A 136 -35.49 11.74 23.04
C GLU A 136 -35.24 12.23 21.61
N ARG A 137 -35.98 11.69 20.62
CA ARG A 137 -35.87 12.15 19.22
C ARG A 137 -36.36 13.58 19.05
N VAL A 138 -37.48 13.95 19.67
CA VAL A 138 -38.00 15.32 19.59
C VAL A 138 -37.03 16.30 20.27
N GLN A 139 -36.45 15.93 21.41
CA GLN A 139 -35.43 16.75 22.07
C GLN A 139 -34.21 16.98 21.19
N LEU A 140 -33.69 15.92 20.56
CA LEU A 140 -32.53 16.03 19.68
C LEU A 140 -32.86 16.84 18.41
N ALA A 141 -34.07 16.69 17.86
CA ALA A 141 -34.52 17.49 16.73
C ALA A 141 -34.59 18.99 17.05
N LEU A 142 -35.08 19.36 18.25
CA LEU A 142 -35.07 20.75 18.72
C LEU A 142 -33.65 21.29 18.85
N LEU A 143 -32.73 20.52 19.42
CA LEU A 143 -31.33 20.90 19.58
C LEU A 143 -30.60 21.09 18.24
N LEU A 144 -31.02 20.36 17.21
CA LEU A 144 -30.49 20.44 15.85
C LEU A 144 -31.25 21.42 14.94
N ASP A 145 -32.27 22.12 15.44
CA ASP A 145 -33.01 23.13 14.68
C ASP A 145 -32.13 24.36 14.48
N ASP A 146 -32.17 24.96 13.29
CA ASP A 146 -31.36 26.13 12.94
C ASP A 146 -31.86 27.42 13.64
N ARG A 147 -33.10 27.41 14.18
CA ARG A 147 -33.71 28.53 14.90
C ARG A 147 -33.35 28.47 16.39
N PRO A 148 -32.61 29.46 16.94
CA PRO A 148 -32.22 29.44 18.35
C PRO A 148 -33.40 29.51 19.31
N GLU A 149 -34.52 30.12 18.92
CA GLU A 149 -35.72 30.21 19.74
C GLU A 149 -36.44 28.87 19.86
N ALA A 150 -36.38 28.01 18.82
CA ALA A 150 -36.94 26.66 18.87
C ALA A 150 -36.17 25.77 19.85
N ARG A 151 -34.83 25.93 19.94
CA ARG A 151 -33.98 25.19 20.90
C ARG A 151 -34.35 25.48 22.36
N ALA A 152 -34.89 26.67 22.65
CA ALA A 152 -35.26 27.10 23.99
C ALA A 152 -36.64 26.61 24.46
N VAL A 153 -37.43 25.98 23.58
CA VAL A 153 -38.79 25.53 23.93
C VAL A 153 -38.73 24.31 24.86
N PRO A 154 -39.32 24.37 26.06
CA PRO A 154 -39.28 23.26 27.01
C PRO A 154 -40.20 22.12 26.56
N LEU A 155 -39.70 20.88 26.66
CA LEU A 155 -40.50 19.67 26.44
C LEU A 155 -41.48 19.44 27.60
N PRO A 156 -42.71 18.95 27.33
CA PRO A 156 -43.67 18.61 28.38
C PRO A 156 -43.09 17.58 29.36
N PRO A 157 -43.40 17.64 30.67
CA PRO A 157 -42.91 16.66 31.65
C PRO A 157 -43.45 15.25 31.34
N ALA A 158 -42.66 14.21 31.62
CA ALA A 158 -43.09 12.82 31.39
C ALA A 158 -44.19 12.46 32.41
N GLU A 159 -45.37 12.04 31.93
CA GLU A 159 -46.44 11.60 32.83
C GLU A 159 -46.07 10.29 33.56
N PRO A 160 -46.36 10.17 34.87
CA PRO A 160 -46.11 8.96 35.63
C PRO A 160 -47.08 7.82 35.22
N PRO A 161 -46.65 6.55 35.22
CA PRO A 161 -47.46 5.42 34.74
C PRO A 161 -48.69 5.15 35.63
N GLU A 162 -49.88 5.01 35.02
CA GLU A 162 -51.15 4.73 35.70
C GLU A 162 -51.28 3.27 36.22
N PRO A 163 -51.92 3.04 37.40
CA PRO A 163 -52.12 1.71 37.96
C PRO A 163 -53.38 0.96 37.45
N THR A 164 -53.21 -0.31 37.09
CA THR A 164 -54.21 -1.27 36.58
C THR A 164 -55.40 -1.58 37.54
N PRO A 165 -56.67 -1.71 37.06
CA PRO A 165 -57.84 -1.94 37.93
C PRO A 165 -58.27 -3.43 38.11
N THR A 166 -58.69 -3.79 39.33
CA THR A 166 -59.25 -5.10 39.75
C THR A 166 -60.79 -5.11 39.83
N ARG A 167 -61.42 -6.27 39.57
CA ARG A 167 -62.86 -6.48 39.29
C ARG A 167 -63.58 -7.30 40.40
N THR A 168 -64.83 -6.95 40.76
CA THR A 168 -65.65 -7.55 41.86
C THR A 168 -67.04 -8.03 41.36
N PRO A 169 -67.71 -9.07 41.95
CA PRO A 169 -68.94 -9.68 41.40
C PRO A 169 -70.26 -9.28 42.13
N PRO A 170 -71.47 -9.58 41.57
CA PRO A 170 -72.76 -9.13 42.10
C PRO A 170 -73.59 -10.22 42.85
N PRO A 171 -74.62 -9.83 43.64
CA PRO A 171 -75.39 -10.71 44.55
C PRO A 171 -76.80 -11.10 44.05
N ALA A 172 -77.41 -12.05 44.77
CA ALA A 172 -78.68 -12.73 44.48
C ALA A 172 -79.87 -12.24 45.35
N GLY A 173 -81.10 -12.41 44.85
CA GLY A 173 -82.35 -12.22 45.60
C GLY A 173 -83.58 -12.83 44.90
N THR A 174 -84.40 -13.54 45.68
CA THR A 174 -85.44 -14.55 45.37
C THR A 174 -86.88 -14.02 45.25
N ASP A 175 -87.76 -14.72 44.50
CA ASP A 175 -89.21 -14.78 44.81
C ASP A 175 -89.90 -16.06 44.26
N GLN A 176 -90.68 -16.78 45.09
CA GLN A 176 -90.92 -18.23 44.94
C GLN A 176 -92.32 -18.69 44.47
N ALA A 177 -93.30 -17.80 44.25
CA ALA A 177 -94.68 -18.23 43.92
C ALA A 177 -95.05 -18.13 42.41
N ALA A 178 -94.39 -17.26 41.64
CA ALA A 178 -94.42 -17.28 40.17
C ALA A 178 -93.62 -18.48 39.62
N ALA A 179 -92.76 -19.07 40.45
CA ALA A 179 -91.73 -19.99 40.05
C ALA A 179 -92.23 -21.32 39.47
N THR A 180 -93.47 -21.78 39.66
CA THR A 180 -93.92 -23.11 39.19
C THR A 180 -94.40 -23.13 37.73
N HIS A 181 -95.24 -22.17 37.31
CA HIS A 181 -95.62 -22.03 35.89
C HIS A 181 -94.43 -21.56 35.04
N TRP A 182 -93.65 -20.60 35.58
CA TRP A 182 -92.36 -20.24 35.00
C TRP A 182 -91.41 -21.44 34.99
N ARG A 183 -91.41 -22.37 35.97
CA ARG A 183 -90.54 -23.57 35.93
C ARG A 183 -90.83 -24.47 34.72
N GLU A 184 -92.08 -24.62 34.28
CA GLU A 184 -92.44 -25.43 33.11
C GLU A 184 -92.15 -24.73 31.79
N GLN A 185 -92.52 -23.44 31.65
CA GLN A 185 -92.10 -22.65 30.48
C GLN A 185 -90.58 -22.52 30.39
N VAL A 186 -89.90 -22.30 31.52
CA VAL A 186 -88.44 -22.29 31.61
C VAL A 186 -87.87 -23.68 31.32
N ARG A 187 -88.56 -24.79 31.63
CA ARG A 187 -88.08 -26.14 31.28
C ARG A 187 -88.19 -26.40 29.77
N SER A 188 -89.28 -26.00 29.13
CA SER A 188 -89.45 -26.05 27.66
C SER A 188 -88.44 -25.15 26.96
N LEU A 189 -88.36 -23.88 27.35
CA LEU A 189 -87.38 -22.92 26.81
C LEU A 189 -85.95 -23.35 27.13
N ARG A 190 -85.67 -24.03 28.25
CA ARG A 190 -84.35 -24.60 28.52
C ARG A 190 -84.03 -25.75 27.57
N SER A 191 -85.01 -26.59 27.22
CA SER A 191 -84.84 -27.66 26.24
C SER A 191 -84.53 -27.10 24.85
N GLU A 192 -85.32 -26.13 24.39
CA GLU A 192 -85.08 -25.43 23.11
C GLU A 192 -83.76 -24.67 23.11
N LEU A 193 -83.44 -23.97 24.21
CA LEU A 193 -82.15 -23.31 24.38
C LEU A 193 -81.00 -24.32 24.42
N GLN A 194 -81.21 -25.52 24.96
CA GLN A 194 -80.19 -26.57 24.98
C GLN A 194 -79.96 -27.15 23.58
N GLU A 195 -81.00 -27.38 22.78
CA GLU A 195 -80.86 -27.79 21.38
C GLU A 195 -80.24 -26.67 20.53
N ALA A 196 -80.71 -25.43 20.63
CA ALA A 196 -80.10 -24.29 19.95
C ALA A 196 -78.63 -24.09 20.38
N ARG A 197 -78.28 -24.37 21.63
CA ARG A 197 -76.87 -24.36 22.11
C ARG A 197 -76.05 -25.51 21.50
N LYS A 198 -76.63 -26.70 21.33
CA LYS A 198 -75.95 -27.83 20.67
C LYS A 198 -75.71 -27.51 19.20
N GLU A 199 -76.72 -26.98 18.50
CA GLU A 199 -76.59 -26.54 17.09
C GLU A 199 -75.58 -25.41 16.94
N ALA A 200 -75.63 -24.39 17.81
CA ALA A 200 -74.64 -23.31 17.82
C ALA A 200 -73.23 -23.83 18.15
N ALA A 201 -73.10 -24.84 19.03
CA ALA A 201 -71.81 -25.47 19.31
C ALA A 201 -71.29 -26.26 18.11
N ALA A 202 -72.16 -26.97 17.38
CA ALA A 202 -71.80 -27.70 16.17
C ALA A 202 -71.36 -26.75 15.04
N LEU A 203 -72.10 -25.65 14.81
CA LEU A 203 -71.73 -24.63 13.83
C LEU A 203 -70.42 -23.92 14.21
N ARG A 204 -70.19 -23.64 15.50
CA ARG A 204 -68.90 -23.09 15.96
C ARG A 204 -67.75 -24.06 15.72
N ALA A 205 -67.97 -25.36 15.93
CA ALA A 205 -66.96 -26.38 15.64
C ALA A 205 -66.65 -26.45 14.13
N GLN A 206 -67.67 -26.40 13.26
CA GLN A 206 -67.48 -26.36 11.81
C GLN A 206 -66.76 -25.07 11.35
N LEU A 207 -67.11 -23.92 11.92
CA LEU A 207 -66.43 -22.65 11.61
C LEU A 207 -64.96 -22.69 12.05
N ALA A 208 -64.68 -23.24 13.23
CA ALA A 208 -63.31 -23.40 13.74
C ALA A 208 -62.50 -24.33 12.82
N GLU A 209 -63.07 -25.43 12.35
CA GLU A 209 -62.40 -26.33 11.41
C GLU A 209 -62.13 -25.65 10.06
N ALA A 210 -63.11 -24.94 9.50
CA ALA A 210 -62.94 -24.18 8.27
C ALA A 210 -61.86 -23.08 8.40
N GLN A 211 -61.78 -22.43 9.56
CA GLN A 211 -60.73 -21.45 9.87
C GLN A 211 -59.35 -22.10 9.91
N ARG A 212 -59.21 -23.28 10.52
CA ARG A 212 -57.93 -24.03 10.53
C ARG A 212 -57.48 -24.40 9.12
N VAL A 213 -58.39 -24.93 8.29
CA VAL A 213 -58.07 -25.25 6.89
C VAL A 213 -57.66 -24.00 6.11
N ALA A 214 -58.33 -22.86 6.32
CA ALA A 214 -57.97 -21.61 5.67
C ALA A 214 -56.60 -21.06 6.14
N GLU A 215 -56.25 -21.23 7.42
CA GLU A 215 -54.95 -20.87 7.97
C GLU A 215 -53.83 -21.75 7.39
N GLU A 216 -54.06 -23.07 7.29
CA GLU A 216 -53.12 -24.00 6.67
C GLU A 216 -52.87 -23.67 5.18
N GLN A 217 -53.93 -23.35 4.43
CA GLN A 217 -53.79 -22.92 3.03
C GLN A 217 -53.04 -21.60 2.87
N ARG A 218 -53.27 -20.63 3.78
CA ARG A 218 -52.51 -19.36 3.79
C ARG A 218 -51.04 -19.58 4.14
N ALA A 219 -50.74 -20.47 5.07
CA ALA A 219 -49.37 -20.84 5.41
C ALA A 219 -48.66 -21.48 4.21
N ALA A 220 -49.30 -22.44 3.53
CA ALA A 220 -48.77 -23.09 2.34
C ALA A 220 -48.54 -22.10 1.17
N ALA A 221 -49.47 -21.15 0.96
CA ALA A 221 -49.29 -20.09 -0.02
C ALA A 221 -48.09 -19.19 0.33
N GLY A 222 -47.92 -18.84 1.61
CA GLY A 222 -46.77 -18.06 2.09
C GLY A 222 -45.43 -18.78 1.88
N GLU A 223 -45.38 -20.10 2.09
CA GLU A 223 -44.18 -20.90 1.80
C GLU A 223 -43.85 -20.92 0.30
N SER A 224 -44.88 -21.07 -0.56
CA SER A 224 -44.70 -21.02 -2.02
C SER A 224 -44.19 -19.65 -2.49
N ASP A 225 -44.70 -18.55 -1.94
CA ASP A 225 -44.24 -17.20 -2.25
C ASP A 225 -42.79 -16.98 -1.81
N GLN A 226 -42.40 -17.52 -0.65
CA GLN A 226 -41.01 -17.48 -0.19
C GLN A 226 -40.06 -18.29 -1.10
N GLN A 227 -40.50 -19.45 -1.59
CA GLN A 227 -39.73 -20.25 -2.55
C GLN A 227 -39.58 -19.52 -3.90
N ALA A 228 -40.66 -18.92 -4.42
CA ALA A 228 -40.63 -18.14 -5.64
C ALA A 228 -39.69 -16.92 -5.52
N ALA A 229 -39.74 -16.21 -4.38
CA ALA A 229 -38.83 -15.09 -4.10
C ALA A 229 -37.36 -15.54 -4.03
N THR A 230 -37.10 -16.72 -3.44
CA THR A 230 -35.75 -17.30 -3.34
C THR A 230 -35.20 -17.67 -4.73
N LEU A 231 -36.01 -18.32 -5.57
CA LEU A 231 -35.64 -18.67 -6.94
C LEU A 231 -35.42 -17.41 -7.81
N SER A 232 -36.26 -16.38 -7.66
CA SER A 232 -36.09 -15.11 -8.37
C SER A 232 -34.74 -14.44 -8.02
N ARG A 233 -34.40 -14.38 -6.73
CA ARG A 233 -33.08 -13.88 -6.27
C ARG A 233 -31.90 -14.74 -6.76
N ALA A 234 -32.09 -16.05 -6.93
CA ALA A 234 -31.07 -16.93 -7.50
C ALA A 234 -30.87 -16.66 -9.00
N LEU A 235 -31.96 -16.48 -9.75
CA LEU A 235 -31.93 -16.13 -11.17
C LEU A 235 -31.25 -14.78 -11.39
N GLU A 236 -31.60 -13.75 -10.61
CA GLU A 236 -30.95 -12.43 -10.68
C GLU A 236 -29.43 -12.51 -10.42
N ARG A 237 -29.01 -13.31 -9.44
CA ARG A 237 -27.58 -13.53 -9.15
C ARG A 237 -26.88 -14.20 -10.33
N SER A 238 -27.49 -15.22 -10.93
CA SER A 238 -26.96 -15.91 -12.12
C SER A 238 -26.85 -14.98 -13.33
N THR A 239 -27.87 -14.15 -13.58
CA THR A 239 -27.86 -13.17 -14.68
C THR A 239 -26.74 -12.15 -14.50
N ARG A 240 -26.59 -11.58 -13.29
CA ARG A 240 -25.49 -10.66 -12.99
C ARG A 240 -24.11 -11.32 -13.14
N GLN A 241 -23.98 -12.60 -12.80
CA GLN A 241 -22.76 -13.36 -13.01
C GLN A 241 -22.46 -13.54 -14.51
N ALA A 242 -23.47 -13.86 -15.32
CA ALA A 242 -23.32 -13.98 -16.77
C ALA A 242 -22.90 -12.64 -17.41
N GLU A 243 -23.50 -11.52 -16.99
CA GLU A 243 -23.11 -10.17 -17.45
C GLU A 243 -21.67 -9.82 -17.09
N ARG A 244 -21.22 -10.16 -15.86
CA ARG A 244 -19.82 -9.98 -15.43
C ARG A 244 -18.85 -10.79 -16.29
N LEU A 245 -19.18 -12.04 -16.59
CA LEU A 245 -18.35 -12.89 -17.46
C LEU A 245 -18.32 -12.37 -18.90
N GLN A 246 -19.45 -11.91 -19.43
CA GLN A 246 -19.50 -11.27 -20.76
C GLN A 246 -18.64 -10.01 -20.82
N LYS A 247 -18.70 -9.15 -19.78
CA LYS A 247 -17.84 -7.96 -19.68
C LYS A 247 -16.37 -8.35 -19.62
N ALA A 248 -16.01 -9.32 -18.77
CA ALA A 248 -14.63 -9.81 -18.65
C ALA A 248 -14.09 -10.35 -19.98
N ASN A 249 -14.90 -11.08 -20.75
CA ASN A 249 -14.52 -11.55 -22.09
C ASN A 249 -14.26 -10.41 -23.07
N ARG A 250 -15.11 -9.37 -23.09
CA ARG A 250 -14.90 -8.17 -23.93
C ARG A 250 -13.61 -7.45 -23.56
N ASP A 251 -13.31 -7.32 -22.27
CA ASP A 251 -12.07 -6.71 -21.78
C ASP A 251 -10.84 -7.54 -22.18
N LEU A 252 -10.94 -8.88 -22.14
CA LEU A 252 -9.90 -9.80 -22.59
C LEU A 252 -9.62 -9.67 -24.10
N GLU A 253 -10.68 -9.63 -24.92
CA GLU A 253 -10.56 -9.39 -26.37
C GLU A 253 -9.93 -8.03 -26.69
N ALA A 254 -10.29 -6.98 -25.93
CA ALA A 254 -9.70 -5.66 -26.08
C ALA A 254 -8.18 -5.67 -25.79
N ARG A 255 -7.77 -6.34 -24.71
CA ARG A 255 -6.35 -6.53 -24.37
C ARG A 255 -5.60 -7.31 -25.45
N GLN A 256 -6.18 -8.38 -25.98
CA GLN A 256 -5.58 -9.15 -27.08
C GLN A 256 -5.37 -8.31 -28.35
N ARG A 257 -6.31 -7.42 -28.68
CA ARG A 257 -6.16 -6.48 -29.80
C ARG A 257 -5.05 -5.46 -29.54
N GLU A 258 -4.90 -4.98 -28.31
CA GLU A 258 -3.83 -4.05 -27.93
C GLU A 258 -2.45 -4.71 -28.00
N THR A 259 -2.31 -5.93 -27.46
CA THR A 259 -1.06 -6.70 -27.54
C THR A 259 -0.68 -7.00 -28.98
N ALA A 260 -1.65 -7.33 -29.85
CA ALA A 260 -1.39 -7.53 -31.27
C ALA A 260 -0.92 -6.24 -31.99
N ARG A 261 -1.44 -5.07 -31.60
CA ARG A 261 -0.97 -3.78 -32.12
C ARG A 261 0.45 -3.46 -31.65
N GLN A 262 0.77 -3.75 -30.39
CA GLN A 262 2.12 -3.58 -29.85
C GLN A 262 3.13 -4.48 -30.55
N ALA A 263 2.78 -5.76 -30.79
CA ALA A 263 3.62 -6.70 -31.53
C ALA A 263 3.95 -6.18 -32.94
N ARG A 264 2.96 -5.71 -33.70
CA ARG A 264 3.20 -5.12 -35.04
C ARG A 264 4.12 -3.91 -35.00
N ARG A 265 3.97 -3.02 -34.01
CA ARG A 265 4.86 -1.87 -33.84
C ARG A 265 6.31 -2.28 -33.55
N LEU A 266 6.50 -3.32 -32.73
CA LEU A 266 7.84 -3.84 -32.44
C LEU A 266 8.46 -4.51 -33.67
N GLU A 267 7.68 -5.24 -34.46
CA GLU A 267 8.12 -5.83 -35.74
C GLU A 267 8.57 -4.73 -36.73
N GLU A 268 7.78 -3.66 -36.89
CA GLU A 268 8.15 -2.49 -37.72
C GLU A 268 9.44 -1.83 -37.23
N GLN A 269 9.64 -1.70 -35.91
CA GLN A 269 10.87 -1.16 -35.31
C GLN A 269 12.08 -2.05 -35.58
N LEU A 270 11.93 -3.37 -35.44
CA LEU A 270 13.00 -4.33 -35.73
C LEU A 270 13.39 -4.31 -37.21
N GLU A 271 12.42 -4.19 -38.12
CA GLU A 271 12.71 -4.08 -39.55
C GLU A 271 13.44 -2.77 -39.88
N ALA A 272 13.06 -1.64 -39.26
CA ALA A 272 13.77 -0.38 -39.40
C ALA A 272 15.22 -0.46 -38.90
N LEU A 273 15.44 -1.10 -37.75
CA LEU A 273 16.79 -1.32 -37.21
C LEU A 273 17.64 -2.20 -38.13
N ARG A 274 17.09 -3.28 -38.68
CA ARG A 274 17.80 -4.14 -39.64
C ARG A 274 18.24 -3.36 -40.89
N ARG A 275 17.36 -2.52 -41.45
CA ARG A 275 17.74 -1.66 -42.58
C ARG A 275 18.87 -0.69 -42.21
N GLN A 276 18.84 -0.13 -41.01
CA GLN A 276 19.90 0.74 -40.51
C GLN A 276 21.24 -0.01 -40.34
N GLU A 277 21.22 -1.25 -39.87
CA GLU A 277 22.42 -2.10 -39.76
C GLU A 277 22.98 -2.45 -41.15
N GLU A 278 22.13 -2.79 -42.12
CA GLU A 278 22.54 -3.05 -43.50
C GLU A 278 23.20 -1.82 -44.15
N GLU A 279 22.65 -0.63 -43.94
CA GLU A 279 23.24 0.63 -44.41
C GLU A 279 24.61 0.90 -43.76
N ARG A 280 24.74 0.65 -42.45
CA ARG A 280 26.03 0.76 -41.74
C ARG A 280 27.06 -0.24 -42.26
N ALA A 281 26.67 -1.50 -42.44
CA ALA A 281 27.56 -2.53 -42.96
C ALA A 281 28.07 -2.19 -44.38
N ARG A 282 27.20 -1.62 -45.24
CA ARG A 282 27.62 -1.13 -46.56
C ARG A 282 28.63 0.02 -46.45
N ALA A 283 28.38 0.99 -45.57
CA ALA A 283 29.30 2.10 -45.35
C ALA A 283 30.65 1.64 -44.78
N GLU A 284 30.67 0.65 -43.89
CA GLU A 284 31.88 0.04 -43.34
C GLU A 284 32.66 -0.73 -44.42
N ALA A 285 31.98 -1.48 -45.28
CA ALA A 285 32.61 -2.20 -46.40
C ALA A 285 33.25 -1.24 -47.41
N GLU A 286 32.59 -0.13 -47.73
CA GLU A 286 33.16 0.93 -48.57
C GLU A 286 34.40 1.58 -47.93
N GLN A 287 34.40 1.79 -46.61
CA GLN A 287 35.58 2.29 -45.89
C GLN A 287 36.73 1.28 -45.91
N GLN A 288 36.46 0.00 -45.62
CA GLN A 288 37.48 -1.06 -45.65
C GLN A 288 38.10 -1.24 -47.04
N ALA A 289 37.32 -1.07 -48.11
CA ALA A 289 37.83 -1.13 -49.49
C ALA A 289 38.84 -0.01 -49.82
N THR A 290 38.87 1.08 -49.04
CA THR A 290 39.86 2.15 -49.17
C THR A 290 41.06 2.00 -48.24
N GLU A 291 41.08 1.01 -47.34
CA GLU A 291 42.26 0.73 -46.52
C GLU A 291 43.28 -0.08 -47.35
N PRO A 292 44.54 0.37 -47.44
CA PRO A 292 45.58 -0.34 -48.17
C PRO A 292 45.84 -1.74 -47.57
N PRO A 293 46.51 -2.66 -48.29
CA PRO A 293 47.03 -3.90 -47.74
C PRO A 293 48.22 -3.61 -46.81
N ALA A 294 47.94 -2.93 -45.69
CA ALA A 294 48.90 -2.48 -44.69
C ALA A 294 49.03 -3.44 -43.51
N ALA A 295 48.26 -4.53 -43.47
CA ALA A 295 48.26 -5.50 -42.38
C ALA A 295 49.67 -6.06 -42.09
N ALA A 296 50.40 -6.47 -43.13
CA ALA A 296 51.76 -7.00 -42.98
C ALA A 296 52.78 -5.94 -42.47
N TRP A 297 52.62 -4.68 -42.89
CA TRP A 297 53.50 -3.59 -42.45
C TRP A 297 53.20 -3.14 -41.02
N LEU A 298 51.92 -3.13 -40.64
CA LEU A 298 51.46 -2.86 -39.28
C LEU A 298 51.96 -3.93 -38.33
N GLU A 299 51.85 -5.19 -38.70
CA GLU A 299 52.34 -6.31 -37.88
C GLU A 299 53.85 -6.21 -37.65
N ALA A 300 54.62 -5.98 -38.72
CA ALA A 300 56.07 -5.77 -38.63
C ALA A 300 56.44 -4.55 -37.76
N ALA A 301 55.71 -3.44 -37.87
CA ALA A 301 55.95 -2.25 -37.05
C ALA A 301 55.61 -2.50 -35.57
N CYS A 302 54.52 -3.19 -35.27
CA CYS A 302 54.14 -3.58 -33.92
C CYS A 302 55.16 -4.56 -33.29
N ASP A 303 55.69 -5.50 -34.08
CA ASP A 303 56.77 -6.39 -33.65
C ASP A 303 58.03 -5.61 -33.26
N LEU A 304 58.40 -4.58 -34.04
CA LEU A 304 59.53 -3.71 -33.72
C LEU A 304 59.32 -2.93 -32.41
N VAL A 305 58.10 -2.42 -32.15
CA VAL A 305 57.78 -1.79 -30.85
C VAL A 305 57.93 -2.79 -29.71
N ARG A 306 57.43 -4.03 -29.86
CA ARG A 306 57.56 -5.10 -28.86
C ARG A 306 59.01 -5.52 -28.62
N GLN A 307 59.86 -5.45 -29.64
CA GLN A 307 61.30 -5.70 -29.53
C GLN A 307 62.08 -4.50 -28.94
N GLY A 308 61.40 -3.41 -28.57
CA GLY A 308 62.03 -2.20 -28.02
C GLY A 308 62.65 -1.28 -29.08
N ASN A 309 62.47 -1.56 -30.37
CA ASN A 309 62.97 -0.74 -31.48
C ASN A 309 61.90 0.24 -31.98
N ALA A 310 61.39 1.07 -31.08
CA ALA A 310 60.38 2.08 -31.37
C ALA A 310 60.77 3.09 -32.47
N PRO A 311 62.02 3.57 -32.58
CA PRO A 311 62.43 4.48 -33.66
C PRO A 311 62.29 3.87 -35.05
N ALA A 312 62.63 2.59 -35.22
CA ALA A 312 62.47 1.90 -36.50
C ALA A 312 60.99 1.74 -36.86
N ALA A 313 60.14 1.42 -35.87
CA ALA A 313 58.69 1.34 -36.08
C ALA A 313 58.11 2.69 -36.55
N VAL A 314 58.51 3.81 -35.93
CA VAL A 314 58.11 5.16 -36.35
C VAL A 314 58.58 5.45 -37.79
N ALA A 315 59.82 5.09 -38.14
CA ALA A 315 60.37 5.33 -39.47
C ALA A 315 59.58 4.59 -40.57
N ILE A 316 59.04 3.41 -40.27
CA ILE A 316 58.19 2.64 -41.19
C ILE A 316 56.77 3.22 -41.27
N MET A 317 56.18 3.59 -40.14
CA MET A 317 54.77 3.99 -40.09
C MET A 317 54.50 5.45 -40.48
N ALA A 318 55.43 6.38 -40.23
CA ALA A 318 55.21 7.79 -40.55
C ALA A 318 55.01 8.07 -42.05
N PRO A 319 55.76 7.46 -43.00
CA PRO A 319 55.47 7.55 -44.43
C PRO A 319 54.09 6.98 -44.79
N LEU A 320 53.71 5.85 -44.20
CA LEU A 320 52.40 5.23 -44.44
C LEU A 320 51.26 6.14 -43.97
N LEU A 321 51.43 6.81 -42.83
CA LEU A 321 50.44 7.78 -42.34
C LEU A 321 50.31 8.99 -43.27
N ARG A 322 51.40 9.44 -43.91
CA ARG A 322 51.34 10.51 -44.92
C ARG A 322 50.55 10.11 -46.15
N GLN A 323 50.68 8.85 -46.58
CA GLN A 323 49.94 8.30 -47.72
C GLN A 323 48.47 8.02 -47.35
N HIS A 324 48.21 7.64 -46.10
CA HIS A 324 46.88 7.29 -45.60
C HIS A 324 46.55 8.03 -44.29
N PRO A 325 46.24 9.34 -44.34
CA PRO A 325 46.09 10.18 -43.14
C PRO A 325 44.97 9.76 -42.18
N ARG A 326 44.03 8.94 -42.65
CA ARG A 326 42.86 8.44 -41.89
C ARG A 326 42.99 6.99 -41.43
N ALA A 327 44.12 6.32 -41.69
CA ALA A 327 44.33 4.93 -41.27
C ALA A 327 44.47 4.84 -39.74
N ALA A 328 43.37 4.54 -39.04
CA ALA A 328 43.32 4.53 -37.59
C ALA A 328 44.29 3.50 -36.98
N ALA A 329 44.45 2.33 -37.61
CA ALA A 329 45.39 1.30 -37.17
C ALA A 329 46.85 1.79 -37.18
N VAL A 330 47.25 2.54 -38.22
CA VAL A 330 48.60 3.12 -38.34
C VAL A 330 48.83 4.17 -37.26
N ARG A 331 47.83 5.01 -36.99
CA ARG A 331 47.91 6.01 -35.91
C ARG A 331 47.98 5.38 -34.52
N ALA A 332 47.24 4.29 -34.28
CA ALA A 332 47.31 3.55 -33.01
C ALA A 332 48.69 2.96 -32.77
N ALA A 333 49.26 2.29 -33.77
CA ALA A 333 50.62 1.74 -33.68
C ALA A 333 51.69 2.85 -33.56
N LEU A 334 51.52 3.99 -34.25
CA LEU A 334 52.39 5.16 -34.06
C LEU A 334 52.29 5.75 -32.65
N ALA A 335 51.10 5.85 -32.07
CA ALA A 335 50.93 6.30 -30.69
C ALA A 335 51.74 5.43 -29.73
N GLU A 336 51.65 4.11 -29.86
CA GLU A 336 52.42 3.15 -29.05
C GLU A 336 53.93 3.27 -29.27
N ALA A 337 54.37 3.42 -30.51
CA ALA A 337 55.79 3.64 -30.82
C ALA A 337 56.31 4.97 -30.26
N TYR A 338 55.52 6.04 -30.31
CA TYR A 338 55.88 7.32 -29.71
C TYR A 338 55.92 7.26 -28.17
N GLU A 339 55.01 6.53 -27.53
CA GLU A 339 55.07 6.27 -26.10
C GLU A 339 56.35 5.51 -25.72
N ALA A 340 56.64 4.42 -26.44
CA ALA A 340 57.81 3.57 -26.17
C ALA A 340 59.15 4.29 -26.41
N SER A 341 59.20 5.23 -27.35
CA SER A 341 60.39 6.06 -27.62
C SER A 341 60.51 7.30 -26.73
N GLY A 342 59.51 7.59 -25.88
CA GLY A 342 59.47 8.79 -25.03
C GLY A 342 59.10 10.08 -25.77
N ALA A 343 58.63 9.99 -27.02
CA ALA A 343 58.15 11.13 -27.81
C ALA A 343 56.72 11.55 -27.39
N VAL A 344 56.56 11.95 -26.13
CA VAL A 344 55.27 12.22 -25.47
C VAL A 344 54.34 13.16 -26.26
N PRO A 345 54.79 14.31 -26.81
CA PRO A 345 53.89 15.20 -27.56
C PRO A 345 53.29 14.56 -28.83
N ALA A 346 54.07 13.71 -29.52
CA ALA A 346 53.62 13.02 -30.71
C ALA A 346 52.60 11.92 -30.35
N ALA A 347 52.86 11.16 -29.28
CA ALA A 347 51.92 10.18 -28.75
C ALA A 347 50.57 10.82 -28.38
N ILE A 348 50.58 11.95 -27.67
CA ILE A 348 49.36 12.69 -27.29
C ILE A 348 48.57 13.12 -28.53
N THR A 349 49.26 13.61 -29.56
CA THR A 349 48.62 14.03 -30.82
C THR A 349 47.86 12.88 -31.47
N GLU A 350 48.49 11.71 -31.58
CA GLU A 350 47.87 10.53 -32.19
C GLU A 350 46.73 9.97 -31.33
N LEU A 351 46.90 9.89 -30.00
CA LEU A 351 45.84 9.46 -29.08
C LEU A 351 44.62 10.39 -29.10
N CYS A 352 44.82 11.70 -29.14
CA CYS A 352 43.72 12.67 -29.22
C CYS A 352 42.97 12.57 -30.55
N TRP A 353 43.70 12.32 -31.64
CA TRP A 353 43.07 12.05 -32.94
C TRP A 353 42.22 10.78 -32.89
N LEU A 354 42.76 9.67 -32.35
CA LEU A 354 42.04 8.40 -32.21
C LEU A 354 40.82 8.53 -31.31
N ALA A 355 40.94 9.27 -30.21
CA ALA A 355 39.82 9.56 -29.32
C ALA A 355 38.68 10.27 -30.08
N ARG A 356 39.01 11.27 -30.90
CA ARG A 356 38.02 11.97 -31.73
C ARG A 356 37.41 11.05 -32.78
N TRP A 357 38.23 10.25 -33.45
CA TRP A 357 37.76 9.28 -34.44
C TRP A 357 36.79 8.26 -33.83
N HIS A 358 37.11 7.67 -32.67
CA HIS A 358 36.19 6.77 -31.96
C HIS A 358 34.89 7.45 -31.54
N ARG A 359 34.95 8.73 -31.14
CA ARG A 359 33.76 9.52 -30.81
C ARG A 359 32.85 9.70 -32.01
N GLU A 360 33.40 10.03 -33.17
CA GLU A 360 32.65 10.19 -34.43
C GLU A 360 31.97 8.88 -34.85
N GLN A 361 32.53 7.73 -34.46
CA GLN A 361 31.95 6.40 -34.66
C GLN A 361 30.96 5.98 -33.55
N GLY A 362 30.58 6.87 -32.63
CA GLY A 362 29.69 6.57 -31.51
C GLY A 362 30.30 5.68 -30.41
N ARG A 363 31.61 5.39 -30.47
CA ARG A 363 32.34 4.57 -29.50
C ARG A 363 32.89 5.43 -28.37
N ALA A 364 31.99 5.97 -27.55
CA ALA A 364 32.31 6.98 -26.53
C ALA A 364 33.22 6.43 -25.40
N THR A 365 33.07 5.15 -25.05
CA THR A 365 33.92 4.48 -24.04
C THR A 365 35.37 4.33 -24.46
N GLU A 366 35.61 3.98 -25.73
CA GLU A 366 36.92 3.87 -26.36
C GLU A 366 37.52 5.25 -26.61
N SER A 367 36.69 6.23 -26.98
CA SER A 367 37.10 7.64 -27.06
C SER A 367 37.66 8.13 -25.72
N PHE A 368 36.92 7.89 -24.63
CA PHE A 368 37.36 8.25 -23.28
C PHE A 368 38.62 7.49 -22.86
N ALA A 369 38.72 6.20 -23.19
CA ALA A 369 39.90 5.38 -22.92
C ALA A 369 41.19 6.00 -23.46
N LEU A 370 41.17 6.38 -24.73
CA LEU A 370 42.32 6.94 -25.43
C LEU A 370 42.65 8.35 -24.93
N ALA A 371 41.63 9.16 -24.69
CA ALA A 371 41.81 10.49 -24.13
C ALA A 371 42.39 10.44 -22.70
N ALA A 372 41.94 9.49 -21.87
CA ALA A 372 42.47 9.27 -20.53
C ALA A 372 43.93 8.76 -20.58
N ARG A 373 44.28 7.91 -21.55
CA ARG A 373 45.66 7.49 -21.80
C ARG A 373 46.54 8.69 -22.18
N ALA A 374 46.06 9.59 -23.05
CA ALA A 374 46.78 10.82 -23.38
C ALA A 374 46.99 11.72 -22.16
N LEU A 375 45.98 11.83 -21.29
CA LEU A 375 46.08 12.61 -20.05
C LEU A 375 47.08 12.01 -19.05
N LEU A 376 47.20 10.68 -18.98
CA LEU A 376 48.20 10.01 -18.14
C LEU A 376 49.64 10.35 -18.58
N LEU A 377 49.88 10.50 -19.88
CA LEU A 377 51.21 10.87 -20.40
C LEU A 377 51.60 12.31 -20.04
N ALA A 378 50.66 13.25 -20.10
CA ALA A 378 50.90 14.64 -19.69
C ALA A 378 49.62 15.27 -19.07
N PRO A 379 49.48 15.24 -17.73
CA PRO A 379 48.27 15.74 -17.04
C PRO A 379 47.97 17.23 -17.25
N HIS A 380 48.98 18.01 -17.65
CA HIS A 380 48.86 19.45 -17.90
C HIS A 380 48.68 19.80 -19.37
N ASP A 381 48.73 18.81 -20.28
CA ASP A 381 48.56 19.06 -21.70
C ASP A 381 47.13 19.48 -22.04
N SER A 382 46.99 20.58 -22.76
CA SER A 382 45.69 21.17 -23.09
C SER A 382 44.89 20.35 -24.10
N ALA A 383 45.57 19.63 -25.02
CA ALA A 383 44.91 18.80 -26.03
C ALA A 383 44.35 17.53 -25.39
N ALA A 384 45.11 16.87 -24.51
CA ALA A 384 44.66 15.72 -23.76
C ALA A 384 43.44 16.05 -22.88
N ARG A 385 43.48 17.18 -22.14
CA ARG A 385 42.34 17.65 -21.33
C ARG A 385 41.10 17.91 -22.17
N ARG A 386 41.26 18.57 -23.32
CA ARG A 386 40.15 18.83 -24.24
C ARG A 386 39.56 17.53 -24.79
N ALA A 387 40.40 16.57 -25.19
CA ALA A 387 39.95 15.28 -25.68
C ALA A 387 39.13 14.51 -24.62
N VAL A 388 39.55 14.56 -23.35
CA VAL A 388 38.80 13.95 -22.23
C VAL A 388 37.44 14.62 -22.06
N ALA A 389 37.39 15.95 -22.04
CA ALA A 389 36.14 16.70 -21.91
C ALA A 389 35.18 16.41 -23.07
N GLU A 390 35.69 16.38 -24.30
CA GLU A 390 34.93 16.03 -25.50
C GLU A 390 34.40 14.59 -25.48
N ALA A 391 35.21 13.63 -25.00
CA ALA A 391 34.80 12.24 -24.86
C ALA A 391 33.73 12.06 -23.78
N LEU A 392 33.87 12.73 -22.63
CA LEU A 392 32.87 12.72 -21.56
C LEU A 392 31.54 13.34 -22.01
N ALA A 393 31.60 14.43 -22.80
CA ALA A 393 30.40 15.09 -23.34
C ALA A 393 29.64 14.22 -24.35
N ALA A 394 30.30 13.26 -25.00
CA ALA A 394 29.68 12.35 -25.95
C ALA A 394 28.92 11.18 -25.29
N ILE A 395 29.16 10.91 -24.01
CA ILE A 395 28.48 9.82 -23.30
C ILE A 395 27.10 10.31 -22.87
N SER A 396 26.06 9.62 -23.35
CA SER A 396 24.68 9.94 -22.99
C SER A 396 24.50 9.95 -21.46
N PRO A 397 23.77 10.93 -20.90
CA PRO A 397 23.46 10.97 -19.47
C PRO A 397 22.82 9.67 -18.95
N GLY A 398 22.04 8.97 -19.78
CA GLY A 398 21.33 7.74 -19.39
C GLY A 398 22.12 6.45 -19.55
N ASP A 399 23.32 6.48 -20.14
CA ASP A 399 24.10 5.27 -20.44
C ASP A 399 24.95 4.82 -19.24
N GLU A 400 24.31 4.15 -18.28
CA GLU A 400 24.99 3.68 -17.06
C GLU A 400 26.11 2.68 -17.33
N ALA A 401 26.04 1.91 -18.42
CA ALA A 401 27.09 0.97 -18.79
C ALA A 401 28.37 1.72 -19.21
N ALA A 402 28.23 2.71 -20.08
CA ALA A 402 29.35 3.57 -20.47
C ALA A 402 29.94 4.33 -19.27
N TRP A 403 29.09 4.88 -18.39
CA TRP A 403 29.55 5.55 -17.18
C TRP A 403 30.22 4.59 -16.19
N ALA A 404 29.79 3.34 -16.09
CA ALA A 404 30.49 2.33 -15.29
C ALA A 404 31.91 2.06 -15.82
N ALA A 405 32.06 1.95 -17.14
CA ALA A 405 33.38 1.80 -17.78
C ALA A 405 34.27 3.03 -17.55
N VAL A 406 33.70 4.25 -17.67
CA VAL A 406 34.40 5.50 -17.33
C VAL A 406 34.88 5.51 -15.89
N ARG A 407 34.03 5.14 -14.93
CA ARG A 407 34.38 5.07 -13.49
C ARG A 407 35.49 4.06 -13.21
N HIS A 408 35.43 2.88 -13.82
CA HIS A 408 36.48 1.88 -13.68
C HIS A 408 37.84 2.42 -14.19
N ARG A 409 37.84 3.06 -15.35
CA ARG A 409 39.05 3.69 -15.92
C ARG A 409 39.53 4.87 -15.09
N LEU A 410 38.62 5.67 -14.52
CA LEU A 410 38.92 6.76 -13.59
C LEU A 410 39.75 6.28 -12.40
N ARG A 411 39.31 5.19 -11.74
CA ARG A 411 40.05 4.59 -10.63
C ARG A 411 41.44 4.10 -11.06
N ALA A 412 41.54 3.54 -12.26
CA ALA A 412 42.82 3.11 -12.81
C ALA A 412 43.76 4.31 -13.08
N VAL A 413 43.25 5.41 -13.64
CA VAL A 413 43.99 6.66 -13.88
C VAL A 413 44.45 7.29 -12.56
N GLU A 414 43.55 7.39 -11.58
CA GLU A 414 43.84 7.95 -10.26
C GLU A 414 44.92 7.15 -9.52
N LYS A 415 44.86 5.81 -9.60
CA LYS A 415 45.89 4.92 -9.05
C LYS A 415 47.25 5.09 -9.75
N ALA A 416 47.26 5.31 -11.07
CA ALA A 416 48.48 5.47 -11.85
C ALA A 416 49.11 6.87 -11.72
N SER A 417 48.30 7.92 -11.63
CA SER A 417 48.74 9.31 -11.50
C SER A 417 47.69 10.14 -10.75
N PRO A 418 47.93 10.48 -9.46
CA PRO A 418 47.01 11.30 -8.67
C PRO A 418 46.71 12.65 -9.33
N THR A 419 47.71 13.27 -9.97
CA THR A 419 47.56 14.54 -10.69
C THR A 419 46.61 14.40 -11.88
N ALA A 420 46.73 13.32 -12.67
CA ALA A 420 45.79 13.05 -13.76
C ALA A 420 44.38 12.78 -13.20
N GLY A 421 44.28 12.03 -12.10
CA GLY A 421 43.02 11.80 -11.39
C GLY A 421 42.32 13.09 -10.97
N GLN A 422 43.05 14.05 -10.38
CA GLN A 422 42.51 15.36 -9.99
C GLN A 422 42.03 16.19 -11.19
N VAL A 423 42.83 16.23 -12.26
CA VAL A 423 42.44 16.94 -13.50
C VAL A 423 41.19 16.31 -14.09
N LEU A 424 41.14 14.99 -14.15
CA LEU A 424 40.01 14.27 -14.73
C LEU A 424 38.74 14.43 -13.87
N ALA A 425 38.89 14.45 -12.53
CA ALA A 425 37.82 14.79 -11.61
C ALA A 425 37.29 16.22 -11.83
N SER A 426 38.17 17.19 -12.13
CA SER A 426 37.74 18.57 -12.43
C SER A 426 37.04 18.73 -13.78
N LEU A 427 37.27 17.79 -14.72
CA LEU A 427 36.65 17.79 -16.05
C LEU A 427 35.31 17.05 -16.07
N LEU A 428 34.99 16.28 -15.03
CA LEU A 428 33.66 15.71 -14.88
C LEU A 428 32.63 16.85 -14.70
N PRO A 429 31.53 16.88 -15.48
CA PRO A 429 30.54 17.94 -15.39
C PRO A 429 30.14 18.21 -13.94
N ALA A 430 30.14 19.47 -13.49
CA ALA A 430 29.82 19.85 -12.11
C ALA A 430 28.44 19.36 -11.65
N THR A 431 27.50 19.24 -12.58
CA THR A 431 26.18 18.60 -12.37
C THR A 431 26.27 17.13 -11.96
N ARG A 432 27.42 16.48 -12.12
CA ARG A 432 27.71 15.08 -11.79
C ARG A 432 28.92 14.87 -10.87
N ALA A 433 29.72 15.90 -10.62
CA ALA A 433 30.69 15.89 -9.52
C ALA A 433 29.97 16.03 -8.15
N GLY A 434 28.87 16.80 -8.10
CA GLY A 434 27.96 16.86 -6.95
C GLY A 434 26.77 15.89 -7.02
N GLN A 435 26.51 15.29 -8.20
CA GLN A 435 25.65 14.13 -8.39
C GLN A 435 26.49 12.96 -8.92
N ALA A 436 27.59 12.61 -8.26
CA ALA A 436 27.95 11.21 -8.30
C ALA A 436 26.75 10.56 -7.61
N PRO A 437 25.85 9.81 -8.30
CA PRO A 437 24.92 9.01 -7.56
C PRO A 437 25.82 8.23 -6.62
N HIS A 438 25.73 8.48 -5.31
CA HIS A 438 26.42 7.69 -4.32
C HIS A 438 26.18 6.27 -4.81
N LEU A 439 27.26 5.63 -5.29
CA LEU A 439 27.21 4.30 -5.88
C LEU A 439 27.09 3.38 -4.68
N LEU A 440 25.92 3.51 -4.08
CA LEU A 440 25.49 2.84 -2.90
C LEU A 440 25.21 1.45 -3.43
N ASP A 441 26.14 0.55 -3.19
CA ASP A 441 25.88 -0.86 -3.29
C ASP A 441 25.36 -1.36 -1.94
N LEU A 442 25.21 -2.67 -1.80
CA LEU A 442 24.74 -3.26 -0.56
C LEU A 442 25.75 -3.14 0.58
N ASP A 443 27.03 -2.98 0.26
CA ASP A 443 28.16 -3.04 1.20
C ASP A 443 28.67 -1.65 1.59
N THR A 444 28.23 -0.61 0.89
CA THR A 444 28.52 0.79 1.19
C THR A 444 27.94 1.17 2.56
N LEU A 445 28.81 1.59 3.48
CA LEU A 445 28.38 2.13 4.77
C LEU A 445 27.62 3.43 4.58
N VAL A 446 26.42 3.49 5.17
CA VAL A 446 25.56 4.67 5.16
C VAL A 446 25.54 5.27 6.56
N ALA A 447 25.72 6.59 6.63
CA ALA A 447 25.49 7.37 7.84
C ALA A 447 23.98 7.58 8.02
N TRP A 448 23.37 6.80 8.92
CA TRP A 448 21.95 6.87 9.24
C TRP A 448 21.70 7.91 10.33
N PRO A 449 21.03 9.04 10.03
CA PRO A 449 20.83 10.13 10.99
C PRO A 449 19.90 9.72 12.14
N GLU A 450 20.25 10.11 13.35
CA GLU A 450 19.51 9.93 14.59
C GLU A 450 19.10 11.28 15.22
N GLY A 451 18.26 11.22 16.26
CA GLY A 451 17.87 12.39 17.06
C GLY A 451 19.08 13.17 17.57
N GLY A 452 19.01 14.51 17.52
CA GLY A 452 20.01 15.35 18.18
C GLY A 452 21.39 15.38 17.49
N GLY A 453 21.46 15.12 16.18
CA GLY A 453 22.70 15.21 15.41
C GLY A 453 23.62 13.98 15.50
N ALA A 454 23.23 12.95 16.25
CA ALA A 454 23.88 11.65 16.21
C ALA A 454 23.62 10.93 14.88
N SER A 455 24.48 9.98 14.51
CA SER A 455 24.25 9.05 13.40
C SER A 455 24.88 7.70 13.70
N PHE A 456 24.34 6.62 13.16
CA PHE A 456 24.97 5.31 13.18
C PHE A 456 25.40 4.89 11.78
N GLN A 457 26.44 4.06 11.69
CA GLN A 457 26.94 3.52 10.42
C GLN A 457 26.42 2.11 10.23
N ALA A 458 25.77 1.85 9.10
CA ALA A 458 25.42 0.49 8.67
C ALA A 458 25.32 0.44 7.14
N SER A 459 25.73 -0.68 6.57
CA SER A 459 25.51 -1.02 5.18
C SER A 459 24.06 -1.44 4.92
N LEU A 460 23.60 -1.41 3.67
CA LEU A 460 22.26 -1.93 3.35
C LEU A 460 22.16 -3.44 3.55
N ARG A 461 23.26 -4.18 3.40
CA ARG A 461 23.31 -5.62 3.69
C ARG A 461 23.03 -5.90 5.16
N GLU A 462 23.62 -5.12 6.08
CA GLU A 462 23.34 -5.23 7.51
C GLU A 462 21.89 -4.88 7.83
N VAL A 463 21.32 -3.87 7.18
CA VAL A 463 19.90 -3.53 7.32
C VAL A 463 19.00 -4.67 6.82
N ILE A 464 19.31 -5.28 5.68
CA ILE A 464 18.60 -6.45 5.15
C ILE A 464 18.69 -7.62 6.12
N ALA A 465 19.90 -7.92 6.61
CA ALA A 465 20.11 -8.97 7.60
C ALA A 465 19.34 -8.73 8.91
N ALA A 466 19.22 -7.46 9.35
CA ALA A 466 18.42 -7.10 10.52
C ALA A 466 16.91 -7.30 10.27
N VAL A 467 16.41 -6.97 9.07
CA VAL A 467 15.02 -7.27 8.67
C VAL A 467 14.80 -8.78 8.62
N ASP A 468 15.76 -9.52 8.08
CA ASP A 468 15.68 -10.98 8.03
C ASP A 468 15.66 -11.59 9.44
N ALA A 469 16.60 -11.22 10.30
CA ALA A 469 16.69 -11.71 11.68
C ALA A 469 15.59 -11.16 12.62
N ASN A 470 14.54 -10.51 12.10
CA ASN A 470 13.44 -9.92 12.88
C ASN A 470 13.93 -8.96 14.00
N GLN A 471 15.03 -8.24 13.80
CA GLN A 471 15.58 -7.29 14.78
C GLN A 471 14.77 -5.98 14.79
N THR A 472 13.61 -6.00 15.45
CA THR A 472 12.61 -4.91 15.44
C THR A 472 13.20 -3.54 15.80
N GLU A 473 14.07 -3.48 16.80
CA GLU A 473 14.71 -2.24 17.27
C GLU A 473 15.60 -1.60 16.19
N VAL A 474 16.41 -2.40 15.50
CA VAL A 474 17.29 -1.93 14.42
C VAL A 474 16.45 -1.44 13.25
N VAL A 475 15.45 -2.21 12.85
CA VAL A 475 14.54 -1.83 11.75
C VAL A 475 13.79 -0.54 12.07
N TRP A 476 13.32 -0.37 13.30
CA TRP A 476 12.67 0.88 13.73
C TRP A 476 13.63 2.08 13.67
N ARG A 477 14.87 1.94 14.15
CA ARG A 477 15.91 3.00 14.03
C ARG A 477 16.18 3.36 12.57
N VAL A 478 16.30 2.37 11.67
CA VAL A 478 16.48 2.59 10.23
C VAL A 478 15.27 3.32 9.61
N ARG A 479 14.04 2.97 9.99
CA ARG A 479 12.82 3.68 9.53
C ARG A 479 12.83 5.16 9.91
N GLN A 480 13.23 5.47 11.15
CA GLN A 480 13.38 6.86 11.60
C GLN A 480 14.47 7.59 10.82
N ALA A 481 15.62 6.95 10.64
CA ALA A 481 16.73 7.51 9.88
C ALA A 481 16.34 7.76 8.41
N LEU A 482 15.60 6.84 7.77
CA LEU A 482 15.06 7.04 6.41
C LEU A 482 14.12 8.23 6.33
N SER A 483 13.24 8.39 7.32
CA SER A 483 12.31 9.51 7.38
C SER A 483 13.04 10.85 7.49
N ARG A 484 14.16 10.90 8.21
CA ARG A 484 15.05 12.08 8.30
C ARG A 484 15.85 12.30 7.04
N LEU A 485 16.45 11.26 6.46
CA LEU A 485 17.13 11.33 5.17
C LEU A 485 16.21 11.88 4.08
N LYS A 486 14.91 11.55 4.11
CA LYS A 486 13.92 12.14 3.19
C LYS A 486 13.83 13.67 3.28
N MET A 487 14.07 14.23 4.47
CA MET A 487 14.04 15.67 4.73
C MET A 487 15.41 16.32 4.50
N GLU A 488 16.47 15.74 5.06
CA GLU A 488 17.82 16.31 5.13
C GLU A 488 18.67 16.00 3.89
N ASN A 489 18.56 14.78 3.33
CA ASN A 489 19.35 14.34 2.17
C ASN A 489 18.51 13.48 1.20
N ARG A 490 17.64 14.16 0.44
CA ARG A 490 16.73 13.53 -0.53
C ARG A 490 17.43 12.65 -1.56
N GLN A 491 18.67 12.98 -1.92
CA GLN A 491 19.44 12.21 -2.90
C GLN A 491 19.85 10.85 -2.34
N LEU A 492 20.43 10.84 -1.13
CA LEU A 492 20.81 9.60 -0.45
C LEU A 492 19.58 8.74 -0.13
N HIS A 493 18.49 9.34 0.33
CA HIS A 493 17.21 8.63 0.52
C HIS A 493 16.74 7.94 -0.78
N ARG A 494 16.75 8.64 -1.92
CA ARG A 494 16.39 8.05 -3.22
C ARG A 494 17.36 6.95 -3.65
N ALA A 495 18.66 7.11 -3.38
CA ALA A 495 19.68 6.11 -3.69
C ALA A 495 19.43 4.82 -2.89
N VAL A 496 19.26 4.92 -1.57
CA VAL A 496 18.93 3.79 -0.69
C VAL A 496 17.69 3.05 -1.18
N LEU A 497 16.59 3.76 -1.43
CA LEU A 497 15.34 3.12 -1.88
C LEU A 497 15.48 2.47 -3.26
N ARG A 498 16.33 3.02 -4.15
CA ARG A 498 16.60 2.44 -5.47
C ARG A 498 17.39 1.13 -5.34
N VAL A 499 18.38 1.09 -4.47
CA VAL A 499 19.21 -0.12 -4.23
C VAL A 499 18.36 -1.22 -3.62
N LEU A 500 17.55 -0.89 -2.60
CA LEU A 500 16.61 -1.84 -2.00
C LEU A 500 15.62 -2.38 -3.03
N ARG A 501 15.02 -1.52 -3.87
CA ARG A 501 14.11 -1.98 -4.95
C ARG A 501 14.80 -2.90 -5.96
N ARG A 502 16.05 -2.59 -6.32
CA ARG A 502 16.82 -3.41 -7.28
C ARG A 502 17.20 -4.77 -6.70
N TYR A 503 17.46 -4.82 -5.39
CA TYR A 503 17.73 -6.07 -4.70
C TYR A 503 16.45 -6.89 -4.53
N ASP A 504 15.47 -6.34 -3.80
CA ASP A 504 14.15 -6.92 -3.56
C ASP A 504 13.24 -5.85 -2.92
N ASP A 505 12.18 -5.43 -3.64
CA ASP A 505 11.28 -4.35 -3.20
C ASP A 505 10.52 -4.69 -1.90
N SER A 506 10.47 -5.96 -1.48
CA SER A 506 9.85 -6.37 -0.22
C SER A 506 10.54 -5.76 1.01
N TYR A 507 11.87 -5.57 0.99
CA TYR A 507 12.59 -4.88 2.08
C TYR A 507 12.24 -3.39 2.13
N ARG A 508 12.08 -2.76 0.96
CA ARG A 508 11.61 -1.37 0.90
C ARG A 508 10.21 -1.23 1.49
N SER A 509 9.30 -2.18 1.23
CA SER A 509 7.98 -2.18 1.86
C SER A 509 8.07 -2.20 3.38
N VAL A 510 8.92 -3.08 3.95
CA VAL A 510 9.17 -3.12 5.40
C VAL A 510 9.75 -1.79 5.90
N LEU A 511 10.68 -1.15 5.19
CA LEU A 511 11.35 0.05 5.71
C LEU A 511 10.57 1.35 5.51
N VAL A 512 9.53 1.38 4.67
CA VAL A 512 8.82 2.63 4.32
C VAL A 512 7.36 2.61 4.76
N ARG A 513 6.71 1.45 4.81
CA ARG A 513 5.30 1.34 5.14
C ARG A 513 5.09 0.95 6.61
N PRO A 514 3.94 1.30 7.19
CA PRO A 514 3.47 0.65 8.42
C PRO A 514 3.45 -0.86 8.23
N THR A 515 3.84 -1.61 9.26
CA THR A 515 3.82 -3.07 9.22
C THR A 515 3.08 -3.67 10.41
N ARG A 516 2.65 -4.92 10.25
CA ARG A 516 2.03 -5.72 11.30
C ARG A 516 2.76 -7.05 11.47
N PRO A 517 2.89 -7.59 12.69
CA PRO A 517 3.48 -8.90 12.91
C PRO A 517 2.66 -10.02 12.25
N VAL A 518 3.32 -11.14 11.96
CA VAL A 518 2.69 -12.38 11.50
C VAL A 518 3.46 -13.58 12.01
N VAL A 519 2.74 -14.65 12.36
CA VAL A 519 3.33 -15.96 12.64
C VAL A 519 3.07 -16.87 11.46
N VAL A 520 4.07 -17.63 11.03
CA VAL A 520 4.01 -18.51 9.88
C VAL A 520 4.31 -19.93 10.34
N ASP A 521 3.44 -20.85 9.93
CA ASP A 521 3.65 -22.29 10.05
C ASP A 521 4.59 -22.74 8.91
N GLY A 522 5.88 -22.72 9.17
CA GLY A 522 6.92 -23.03 8.20
C GLY A 522 6.94 -24.50 7.76
N SER A 523 6.51 -25.42 8.64
CA SER A 523 6.35 -26.84 8.29
C SER A 523 5.28 -27.01 7.21
N ASN A 524 4.08 -26.48 7.44
CA ASN A 524 2.98 -26.54 6.47
C ASN A 524 3.34 -25.86 5.13
N VAL A 525 4.11 -24.76 5.20
CA VAL A 525 4.59 -24.04 4.02
C VAL A 525 5.61 -24.85 3.23
N ALA A 526 6.59 -25.46 3.90
CA ALA A 526 7.60 -26.27 3.24
C ALA A 526 7.00 -27.49 2.51
N TRP A 527 5.96 -28.10 3.11
CA TRP A 527 5.24 -29.24 2.57
C TRP A 527 4.25 -28.89 1.45
N ARG A 528 4.01 -27.60 1.16
CA ARG A 528 3.02 -27.22 0.16
C ARG A 528 3.51 -27.56 -1.26
N ALA A 529 2.62 -28.17 -2.05
CA ALA A 529 2.89 -28.56 -3.44
C ALA A 529 4.23 -29.31 -3.58
N PRO A 530 4.38 -30.47 -2.91
CA PRO A 530 5.59 -31.25 -3.02
C PRO A 530 5.83 -31.54 -4.51
N GLU A 531 7.07 -31.33 -4.95
CA GLU A 531 7.46 -31.70 -6.31
C GLU A 531 7.38 -33.22 -6.47
N ALA A 532 7.71 -33.74 -7.65
CA ALA A 532 7.64 -35.17 -7.95
C ALA A 532 8.40 -36.07 -6.95
N ASP A 533 9.35 -35.53 -6.18
CA ASP A 533 10.13 -36.26 -5.17
C ASP A 533 9.50 -36.31 -3.77
N GLY A 534 8.38 -35.63 -3.54
CA GLY A 534 7.66 -35.67 -2.26
C GLY A 534 8.38 -34.95 -1.10
N ARG A 535 9.42 -34.16 -1.35
CA ARG A 535 10.23 -33.54 -0.29
C ARG A 535 9.78 -32.11 0.04
N PRO A 536 9.82 -31.69 1.32
CA PRO A 536 9.58 -30.30 1.69
C PRO A 536 10.69 -29.39 1.13
N ARG A 537 10.32 -28.18 0.74
CA ARG A 537 11.21 -27.24 0.03
C ARG A 537 11.47 -25.97 0.81
N LEU A 538 12.76 -25.66 1.06
CA LEU A 538 13.15 -24.40 1.72
C LEU A 538 12.69 -23.17 0.94
N ARG A 539 12.76 -23.23 -0.40
CA ARG A 539 12.34 -22.13 -1.27
C ARG A 539 10.90 -21.68 -1.01
N HIS A 540 9.99 -22.57 -0.60
CA HIS A 540 8.59 -22.21 -0.34
C HIS A 540 8.48 -21.28 0.88
N ILE A 541 9.26 -21.54 1.93
CA ILE A 541 9.35 -20.67 3.12
C ILE A 541 9.90 -19.30 2.70
N LEU A 542 11.00 -19.27 1.94
CA LEU A 542 11.65 -18.03 1.51
C LEU A 542 10.74 -17.19 0.60
N THR A 543 10.07 -17.82 -0.36
CA THR A 543 9.10 -17.15 -1.24
C THR A 543 7.95 -16.56 -0.44
N LEU A 544 7.32 -17.33 0.46
CA LEU A 544 6.22 -16.82 1.27
C LEU A 544 6.65 -15.64 2.16
N ARG A 545 7.84 -15.72 2.77
CA ARG A 545 8.40 -14.64 3.58
C ARG A 545 8.62 -13.36 2.77
N ARG A 546 9.11 -13.46 1.54
CA ARG A 546 9.24 -12.32 0.62
C ARG A 546 7.89 -11.67 0.32
N GLU A 547 6.87 -12.48 0.00
CA GLU A 547 5.53 -11.97 -0.31
C GLU A 547 4.87 -11.32 0.93
N LEU A 548 5.00 -11.93 2.12
CA LEU A 548 4.54 -11.34 3.37
C LEU A 548 5.20 -9.98 3.64
N ARG A 549 6.52 -9.84 3.44
CA ARG A 549 7.19 -8.53 3.52
C ARG A 549 6.61 -7.52 2.53
N GLY A 550 6.38 -7.94 1.29
CA GLY A 550 5.77 -7.12 0.24
C GLY A 550 4.38 -6.59 0.63
N LEU A 551 3.60 -7.41 1.33
CA LEU A 551 2.27 -7.08 1.87
C LEU A 551 2.31 -6.24 3.16
N GLY A 552 3.49 -5.88 3.67
CA GLY A 552 3.63 -5.07 4.87
C GLY A 552 3.58 -5.87 6.18
N TYR A 553 3.96 -7.15 6.15
CA TYR A 553 4.15 -7.91 7.38
C TYR A 553 5.60 -7.81 7.88
N PHE A 554 5.77 -7.46 9.15
CA PHE A 554 7.02 -7.46 9.89
C PHE A 554 6.75 -7.21 11.39
N PRO A 555 7.34 -7.97 12.32
CA PRO A 555 8.21 -9.15 12.10
C PRO A 555 7.46 -10.34 11.50
N ILE A 556 8.19 -11.25 10.86
CA ILE A 556 7.68 -12.51 10.28
C ILE A 556 8.30 -13.67 11.06
N LEU A 557 7.54 -14.25 11.99
CA LEU A 557 8.02 -15.33 12.85
C LEU A 557 7.67 -16.67 12.22
N VAL A 558 8.66 -17.32 11.60
CA VAL A 558 8.48 -18.64 10.98
C VAL A 558 8.80 -19.73 12.00
N TYR A 559 7.82 -20.55 12.37
CA TYR A 559 8.01 -21.72 13.21
C TYR A 559 8.12 -22.98 12.36
N ILE A 560 9.04 -23.88 12.71
CA ILE A 560 9.14 -25.19 12.09
C ILE A 560 9.25 -26.28 13.14
N ASP A 561 8.76 -27.47 12.80
CA ASP A 561 9.00 -28.66 13.59
C ASP A 561 10.47 -29.05 13.56
N ALA A 562 10.99 -29.58 14.66
CA ALA A 562 12.34 -30.14 14.71
C ALA A 562 12.57 -31.23 13.64
N ALA A 563 11.53 -32.01 13.31
CA ALA A 563 11.60 -33.04 12.29
C ALA A 563 11.87 -32.51 10.87
N LEU A 564 11.42 -31.28 10.57
CA LEU A 564 11.58 -30.68 9.23
C LEU A 564 13.06 -30.52 8.85
N LEU A 565 13.93 -30.23 9.82
CA LEU A 565 15.38 -30.07 9.61
C LEU A 565 16.02 -31.29 8.95
N HIS A 566 15.49 -32.49 9.21
CA HIS A 566 16.03 -33.74 8.66
C HIS A 566 15.40 -34.15 7.32
N GLN A 567 14.28 -33.51 6.94
CA GLN A 567 13.47 -33.90 5.79
C GLN A 567 13.60 -32.93 4.61
N ILE A 568 13.98 -31.68 4.89
CA ILE A 568 14.04 -30.61 3.88
C ILE A 568 15.20 -30.79 2.89
N ASP A 569 14.98 -30.31 1.67
CA ASP A 569 15.95 -30.41 0.56
C ASP A 569 17.28 -29.69 0.84
N GLN A 570 17.25 -28.50 1.43
CA GLN A 570 18.42 -27.65 1.71
C GLN A 570 18.70 -27.53 3.20
N ARG A 571 18.92 -28.66 3.86
CA ARG A 571 19.14 -28.75 5.31
C ARG A 571 20.19 -27.76 5.86
N PRO A 572 21.42 -27.65 5.32
CA PRO A 572 22.44 -26.76 5.88
C PRO A 572 22.01 -25.28 5.88
N GLU A 573 21.23 -24.86 4.89
CA GLU A 573 20.74 -23.50 4.78
C GLU A 573 19.62 -23.23 5.81
N LEU A 574 18.71 -24.19 6.02
CA LEU A 574 17.68 -24.07 7.07
C LEU A 574 18.29 -24.05 8.47
N GLU A 575 19.30 -24.88 8.74
CA GLU A 575 20.05 -24.84 10.00
C GLU A 575 20.73 -23.48 10.21
N ALA A 576 21.29 -22.88 9.14
CA ALA A 576 21.88 -21.55 9.20
C ALA A 576 20.82 -20.45 9.46
N LEU A 577 19.62 -20.56 8.88
CA LEU A 577 18.51 -19.64 9.16
C LEU A 577 18.06 -19.73 10.63
N ALA A 578 17.97 -20.95 11.17
CA ALA A 578 17.65 -21.18 12.57
C ALA A 578 18.72 -20.60 13.51
N ALA A 579 20.00 -20.82 13.20
CA ALA A 579 21.13 -20.29 13.98
C ALA A 579 21.15 -18.74 14.00
N ARG A 580 20.67 -18.09 12.94
CA ARG A 580 20.54 -16.62 12.87
C ARG A 580 19.23 -16.08 13.48
N GLY A 581 18.34 -16.95 13.97
CA GLY A 581 17.04 -16.56 14.51
C GLY A 581 16.01 -16.11 13.45
N GLU A 582 16.27 -16.39 12.17
CA GLU A 582 15.32 -16.09 11.09
C GLU A 582 14.16 -17.07 11.04
N VAL A 583 14.41 -18.29 11.51
CA VAL A 583 13.43 -19.38 11.66
C VAL A 583 13.52 -19.89 13.10
N LEU A 584 12.39 -20.16 13.70
CA LEU A 584 12.25 -20.68 15.06
C LEU A 584 11.96 -22.17 14.98
N VAL A 585 12.79 -22.98 15.62
CA VAL A 585 12.61 -24.43 15.69
C VAL A 585 11.86 -24.75 16.98
N ALA A 586 10.76 -25.47 16.89
CA ALA A 586 10.06 -25.96 18.07
C ALA A 586 10.94 -26.94 18.86
N ASP A 587 10.90 -26.85 20.19
CA ASP A 587 11.67 -27.76 21.05
C ASP A 587 11.25 -29.22 20.79
N PRO A 588 12.20 -30.18 20.81
CA PRO A 588 11.87 -31.59 20.62
C PRO A 588 10.77 -32.07 21.58
N GLY A 589 9.70 -32.64 21.03
CA GLY A 589 8.55 -33.11 21.80
C GLY A 589 7.51 -32.05 22.17
N THR A 590 7.73 -30.79 21.77
CA THR A 590 6.71 -29.74 21.84
C THR A 590 5.98 -29.64 20.51
N ASP A 591 4.66 -29.46 20.57
CA ASP A 591 3.85 -29.21 19.39
C ASP A 591 4.11 -27.80 18.84
N ALA A 592 4.53 -27.72 17.57
CA ALA A 592 4.77 -26.43 16.92
C ALA A 592 3.47 -25.62 16.79
N ASP A 593 2.32 -26.28 16.60
CA ASP A 593 1.02 -25.62 16.45
C ASP A 593 0.63 -24.85 17.71
N GLU A 594 0.87 -25.45 18.88
CA GLU A 594 0.64 -24.79 20.16
C GLU A 594 1.54 -23.55 20.31
N SER A 595 2.81 -23.67 19.94
CA SER A 595 3.79 -22.57 20.01
C SER A 595 3.43 -21.42 19.06
N ILE A 596 2.97 -21.75 17.85
CA ILE A 596 2.48 -20.82 16.83
C ILE A 596 1.28 -20.02 17.36
N LEU A 597 0.25 -20.72 17.83
CA LEU A 597 -0.99 -20.09 18.31
C LEU A 597 -0.74 -19.25 19.57
N ARG A 598 0.08 -19.75 20.50
CA ARG A 598 0.46 -19.01 21.70
C ARG A 598 1.15 -17.69 21.35
N HIS A 599 2.09 -17.70 20.40
CA HIS A 599 2.76 -16.47 19.97
C HIS A 599 1.84 -15.53 19.20
N ALA A 600 0.97 -16.06 18.34
CA ALA A 600 0.01 -15.24 17.62
C ALA A 600 -0.95 -14.52 18.57
N ARG A 601 -1.48 -15.20 19.59
CA ARG A 601 -2.31 -14.60 20.64
C ARG A 601 -1.55 -13.53 21.43
N LYS A 602 -0.31 -13.83 21.84
CA LYS A 602 0.55 -12.88 22.58
C LYS A 602 0.81 -11.59 21.79
N LEU A 603 0.98 -11.69 20.48
CA LEU A 603 1.26 -10.56 19.60
C LEU A 603 0.00 -9.92 19.00
N GLY A 604 -1.19 -10.50 19.24
CA GLY A 604 -2.44 -10.07 18.61
C GLY A 604 -2.39 -10.10 17.08
N CYS A 605 -1.74 -11.12 16.50
CA CYS A 605 -1.44 -11.17 15.08
C CYS A 605 -2.06 -12.39 14.38
N VAL A 606 -1.97 -12.40 13.05
CA VAL A 606 -2.52 -13.46 12.20
C VAL A 606 -1.53 -14.62 12.07
N VAL A 607 -2.04 -15.82 11.83
CA VAL A 607 -1.25 -17.02 11.50
C VAL A 607 -1.38 -17.33 10.02
N VAL A 608 -0.27 -17.61 9.35
CA VAL A 608 -0.26 -18.10 7.96
C VAL A 608 -0.07 -19.60 7.99
N THR A 609 -1.14 -20.33 7.69
CA THR A 609 -1.17 -21.79 7.60
C THR A 609 -2.34 -22.23 6.71
N ASN A 610 -2.20 -23.36 6.02
CA ASN A 610 -3.33 -24.03 5.37
C ASN A 610 -3.97 -25.09 6.26
N ASP A 611 -3.38 -25.40 7.41
CA ASP A 611 -4.02 -26.22 8.43
C ASP A 611 -5.16 -25.44 9.10
N ARG A 612 -6.16 -26.18 9.58
CA ARG A 612 -7.23 -25.62 10.40
C ARG A 612 -6.80 -25.49 11.86
N MET A 613 -5.82 -26.28 12.32
CA MET A 613 -5.37 -26.32 13.72
C MET A 613 -6.53 -26.52 14.72
N VAL A 614 -7.53 -27.32 14.34
CA VAL A 614 -8.79 -27.47 15.11
C VAL A 614 -8.52 -28.00 16.51
N GLU A 615 -7.50 -28.85 16.67
CA GLU A 615 -7.15 -29.47 17.95
C GLU A 615 -6.65 -28.44 18.98
N HIS A 616 -6.07 -27.31 18.53
CA HIS A 616 -5.43 -26.31 19.38
C HIS A 616 -6.14 -24.94 19.39
N ASP A 617 -7.07 -24.71 18.46
CA ASP A 617 -7.85 -23.47 18.35
C ASP A 617 -9.34 -23.75 18.09
N LEU A 618 -9.96 -24.51 18.99
CA LEU A 618 -11.37 -24.95 18.90
C LEU A 618 -12.37 -23.81 18.67
N GLU A 619 -12.09 -22.62 19.23
CA GLU A 619 -12.96 -21.45 19.16
C GLU A 619 -12.61 -20.48 18.01
N ASP A 620 -11.65 -20.85 17.15
CA ASP A 620 -11.12 -20.00 16.06
C ASP A 620 -10.70 -18.60 16.54
N THR A 621 -10.03 -18.55 17.71
CA THR A 621 -9.65 -17.29 18.37
C THR A 621 -8.57 -16.53 17.62
N VAL A 622 -7.79 -17.23 16.78
CA VAL A 622 -6.69 -16.66 16.02
C VAL A 622 -7.06 -16.61 14.54
N THR A 623 -7.00 -15.42 13.96
CA THR A 623 -7.25 -15.23 12.52
C THR A 623 -6.18 -15.93 11.68
N LYS A 624 -6.61 -16.81 10.78
CA LYS A 624 -5.74 -17.58 9.88
C LYS A 624 -5.76 -17.03 8.46
N LEU A 625 -4.62 -17.08 7.78
CA LEU A 625 -4.45 -16.75 6.36
C LEU A 625 -3.97 -17.98 5.60
N ARG A 626 -4.61 -18.26 4.46
CA ARG A 626 -4.18 -19.33 3.56
C ARG A 626 -3.14 -18.82 2.58
N PHE A 627 -2.39 -19.74 2.03
CA PHE A 627 -1.40 -19.44 1.02
C PHE A 627 -1.36 -20.51 -0.08
N GLU A 628 -1.03 -20.09 -1.29
CA GLU A 628 -0.70 -20.94 -2.43
C GLU A 628 0.71 -20.56 -2.86
N VAL A 629 1.68 -21.49 -2.79
CA VAL A 629 3.03 -21.26 -3.35
C VAL A 629 3.08 -21.92 -4.73
N GLY A 630 3.38 -21.12 -5.75
CA GLY A 630 3.59 -21.55 -7.12
C GLY A 630 4.97 -21.12 -7.65
N PRO A 631 5.30 -21.48 -8.89
CA PRO A 631 6.58 -21.11 -9.50
C PRO A 631 6.73 -19.58 -9.65
N GLU A 632 5.63 -18.84 -9.78
CA GLU A 632 5.64 -17.38 -9.95
C GLU A 632 5.68 -16.59 -8.63
N GLY A 633 5.50 -17.26 -7.48
CA GLY A 633 5.44 -16.61 -6.17
C GLY A 633 4.43 -17.25 -5.22
N ALA A 634 4.17 -16.60 -4.08
CA ALA A 634 3.13 -17.02 -3.15
C ALA A 634 1.93 -16.06 -3.19
N VAL A 635 0.73 -16.61 -3.28
CA VAL A 635 -0.53 -15.86 -3.18
C VAL A 635 -1.11 -16.10 -1.79
N ILE A 636 -1.34 -15.02 -1.04
CA ILE A 636 -1.91 -15.08 0.31
C ILE A 636 -3.37 -14.65 0.24
N ARG A 637 -4.27 -15.47 0.77
CA ARG A 637 -5.71 -15.22 0.80
C ARG A 637 -6.22 -15.28 2.23
N GLN A 638 -7.10 -14.35 2.58
CA GLN A 638 -7.82 -14.45 3.84
C GLN A 638 -8.77 -15.65 3.79
N TRP A 639 -8.94 -16.33 4.92
CA TRP A 639 -10.02 -17.30 5.08
C TRP A 639 -11.36 -16.58 4.91
N HIS A 640 -11.91 -16.59 3.70
CA HIS A 640 -13.34 -16.42 3.53
C HIS A 640 -13.96 -17.77 3.81
N GLU A 641 -14.78 -17.85 4.86
CA GLU A 641 -15.75 -18.94 5.00
C GLU A 641 -16.54 -19.00 3.70
N HIS A 642 -16.10 -19.85 2.75
CA HIS A 642 -17.04 -20.42 1.82
C HIS A 642 -18.01 -21.19 2.70
N GLN A 643 -19.14 -20.56 3.01
CA GLN A 643 -20.34 -21.25 3.45
C GLN A 643 -20.65 -22.29 2.38
N GLY A 644 -20.09 -23.49 2.57
CA GLY A 644 -20.52 -24.67 1.86
C GLY A 644 -21.92 -24.99 2.36
N GLN A 645 -22.90 -24.54 1.60
CA GLN A 645 -24.14 -25.28 1.35
C GLN A 645 -24.10 -25.76 -0.09
#